data_AF-A0A2A3XVH1-F1
#
_entry.id   AF-A0A2A3XVH1-F1
#
_cell.length_a   1.000
_cell.length_b   1.000
_cell.length_c   1.000
_cell.angle_alpha   90.00
_cell.angle_beta   90.00
_cell.angle_gamma   90.00
#
_symmetry.space_group_name_H-M   'P 1'
#
loop_
_entity.id
_entity.type
_entity.pdbx_description
1 polymer ?
#
loop_
_entity_poly.entity_id
_entity_poly.type
_entity_poly.pdbx_seq_one_letter_code
_entity_poly.pdbx_strand_id
1 'polypeptide(L)'
;MVLKKLSAQTLVQSLVSDVRGQRLKRKSFRYYAGHHTLGLESRDGALHLEAELNYAPSGVSVLHGRTLVFSTTTDNVEHADTGRITANAKIELPALLDAWEDYRAQKAADAGNTVPEDDDVAVSEESAVDDEGLPAGTVRLAFSFNCLFEDLPTGIAWVQLEPNGDLMRRKEVKDLIAEEALVLDGPVNAHRIMGRFEKTELRDAAHFHAGERSAGVYVNKRAEVSIGLNRDVTHSYRIRTDKTQVQEGVFSLAGILDTQTDRLTGAHLSIVGRRSQLVFESPVDLALDDTLADRRFGKATYSWKTSLDFSKEDWSLIDRGDNYDVYLMVTSEGSDEPRRIRVTRTPFVVRSTTRAGAVQVGNQTLAISPYFTFKAKSTSLTLEVFDKEAFAVLADSKARHFPILEAGRKPIWIVGELSYKAQDNGLHLFRYLRAERTDIDAYYVIDENAPDLRNFDSMDHVVFHGSKEHFELAIRASRFVGTHHADYLYPTRHQSFSSRTRATRVFLQHGVMGTKWMVPNYGKNSPGFTTDLFLVSSEREKQYIVSDFLYSAEDVKVTGLSRFDSLLAEDISTNQNMLLIIPTWRDWLQNEEAFLESEYLQQWKDLLSSPELAVLAAEHSLEIVFSLHPNMQHFREHFKDTPARLIVQGEVDVQELIITAAVMVTDYSSVAFDFSFLHKPVHYFQFDRARFLGKQSSHLDLDAELPGRIAFDSATLLQDLTETMDRDKAMEAEYVLRADAFMTHRDQGNSQRVTAEIEQAALRRRSQDGWKAELPEKLMRRFRKDKRYFSVMRALFKAVSRTPADDNLIVFESGLGKQYGDSPRYIYEELVRSGDTRTKVWIYSGAHRFTDSNTITIKRLSPEYFWYLARAKYWVSNQSFPHYLRRRKEGIFLQTWHGTPLKHMALDIEEIHGRDEGYVQRVLNATKQWSHLISPSKYTTEIMKSAYSFSGIAAELGYPRNDILMSSDAPAREAKIREGLGLAPGVQTILYAPTFRDDAGTGRGRFSFELPMDLEEFDRRFGADTVLLLRMHVLVSNAITIPEELQSRIMDVSSYADIQELYLAADVLITDYSSVFFDYSLLRRPIVFYAYDLENYRDNLRGFYLDYQKEMPGPIVETETELWDTVQRALEGEDIGGVERESFIARFAPYDDGSASRRVVERFFPRS
;
A
#
# COMPACT_ATOMS: atom_id res chain seq x y z
N MET A 1 22.37 -49.17 -17.26
CA MET A 1 21.19 -48.29 -17.34
C MET A 1 21.46 -47.07 -16.47
N VAL A 2 21.89 -46.00 -17.13
CA VAL A 2 22.57 -44.84 -16.52
C VAL A 2 21.54 -43.87 -15.95
N LEU A 3 21.22 -43.97 -14.66
CA LEU A 3 20.57 -42.90 -13.90
C LEU A 3 21.68 -41.99 -13.36
N LYS A 4 22.08 -40.98 -14.15
CA LYS A 4 22.82 -39.83 -13.62
C LYS A 4 21.97 -39.24 -12.47
N LYS A 5 22.57 -39.06 -11.29
CA LYS A 5 21.96 -38.35 -10.16
C LYS A 5 21.53 -36.95 -10.62
N LEU A 6 20.27 -36.80 -11.03
CA LEU A 6 19.65 -35.50 -11.22
C LEU A 6 19.76 -34.77 -9.88
N SER A 7 20.33 -33.56 -9.89
CA SER A 7 20.41 -32.74 -8.68
C SER A 7 18.99 -32.51 -8.14
N ALA A 8 18.83 -32.39 -6.82
CA ALA A 8 17.53 -32.08 -6.20
C ALA A 8 16.88 -30.83 -6.82
N GLN A 9 17.69 -29.88 -7.28
CA GLN A 9 17.26 -28.68 -7.99
C GLN A 9 16.60 -29.01 -9.34
N THR A 10 17.16 -29.93 -10.13
CA THR A 10 16.61 -30.33 -11.44
C THR A 10 15.27 -31.05 -11.29
N LEU A 11 15.13 -31.92 -10.28
CA LEU A 11 13.90 -32.67 -10.02
C LEU A 11 12.75 -31.74 -9.59
N VAL A 12 13.07 -30.78 -8.73
CA VAL A 12 12.12 -29.76 -8.25
C VAL A 12 11.68 -28.81 -9.39
N GLN A 13 12.60 -28.43 -10.28
CA GLN A 13 12.29 -27.60 -11.45
C GLN A 13 11.32 -28.32 -12.40
N SER A 14 11.53 -29.63 -12.65
CA SER A 14 10.60 -30.46 -13.44
C SER A 14 9.19 -30.44 -12.85
N LEU A 15 9.06 -30.69 -11.54
CA LEU A 15 7.78 -30.68 -10.83
C LEU A 15 7.04 -29.33 -10.92
N VAL A 16 7.76 -28.21 -10.81
CA VAL A 16 7.17 -26.86 -10.94
C VAL A 16 6.65 -26.61 -12.35
N SER A 17 7.39 -27.08 -13.36
CA SER A 17 6.97 -27.04 -14.76
C SER A 17 5.71 -27.89 -14.98
N ASP A 18 5.71 -29.14 -14.51
CA ASP A 18 4.63 -30.10 -14.69
C ASP A 18 3.31 -29.65 -14.05
N VAL A 19 3.36 -29.20 -12.79
CA VAL A 19 2.18 -28.68 -12.09
C VAL A 19 1.61 -27.45 -12.80
N ARG A 20 2.45 -26.60 -13.41
CA ARG A 20 1.95 -25.47 -14.23
C ARG A 20 1.37 -25.97 -15.54
N GLY A 21 2.02 -26.90 -16.24
CA GLY A 21 1.49 -27.51 -17.46
C GLY A 21 0.08 -28.04 -17.23
N GLN A 22 -0.15 -28.74 -16.12
CA GLN A 22 -1.49 -29.19 -15.72
C GLN A 22 -2.45 -28.02 -15.43
N ARG A 23 -1.98 -26.95 -14.79
CA ARG A 23 -2.83 -25.80 -14.42
C ARG A 23 -3.16 -24.89 -15.60
N LEU A 24 -2.23 -24.73 -16.55
CA LEU A 24 -2.46 -24.05 -17.83
C LEU A 24 -3.49 -24.84 -18.65
N LYS A 25 -3.37 -26.17 -18.69
CA LYS A 25 -4.34 -27.07 -19.33
C LYS A 25 -5.74 -27.04 -18.68
N ARG A 26 -5.84 -26.69 -17.39
CA ARG A 26 -7.12 -26.61 -16.64
C ARG A 26 -7.88 -25.28 -16.78
N LYS A 27 -7.23 -24.19 -17.21
CA LYS A 27 -7.93 -22.92 -17.47
C LYS A 27 -8.46 -22.94 -18.91
N SER A 28 -9.56 -23.64 -19.15
CA SER A 28 -10.33 -23.46 -20.39
C SER A 28 -11.23 -22.24 -20.20
N PHE A 29 -11.08 -21.26 -21.09
CA PHE A 29 -12.15 -20.30 -21.29
C PHE A 29 -13.22 -20.98 -22.15
N ARG A 30 -14.50 -20.61 -21.97
CA ARG A 30 -15.57 -21.07 -22.86
C ARG A 30 -15.58 -20.18 -24.10
N TYR A 31 -15.50 -20.80 -25.27
CA TYR A 31 -15.76 -20.15 -26.55
C TYR A 31 -17.23 -19.71 -26.63
N TYR A 32 -17.52 -18.76 -27.50
CA TYR A 32 -18.91 -18.45 -27.82
C TYR A 32 -19.49 -19.55 -28.70
N ALA A 33 -20.69 -20.04 -28.36
CA ALA A 33 -21.31 -21.11 -29.12
C ALA A 33 -21.57 -20.65 -30.56
N GLY A 34 -21.17 -21.48 -31.52
CA GLY A 34 -21.31 -21.22 -32.96
C GLY A 34 -20.25 -20.29 -33.57
N HIS A 35 -19.13 -20.03 -32.88
CA HIS A 35 -17.96 -19.32 -33.41
C HIS A 35 -16.76 -20.25 -33.54
N HIS A 36 -16.38 -20.60 -34.77
CA HIS A 36 -15.33 -21.59 -35.02
C HIS A 36 -13.98 -20.90 -35.25
N THR A 37 -13.80 -20.24 -36.38
CA THR A 37 -12.52 -19.59 -36.75
C THR A 37 -12.72 -18.11 -37.01
N LEU A 38 -11.69 -17.31 -36.71
CA LEU A 38 -11.58 -15.91 -37.10
C LEU A 38 -10.17 -15.65 -37.62
N GLY A 39 -10.06 -15.19 -38.86
CA GLY A 39 -8.86 -14.65 -39.47
C GLY A 39 -8.99 -13.14 -39.67
N LEU A 40 -7.96 -12.41 -39.26
CA LEU A 40 -7.83 -10.97 -39.48
C LEU A 40 -6.49 -10.69 -40.15
N GLU A 41 -6.52 -9.97 -41.27
CA GLU A 41 -5.35 -9.64 -42.07
C GLU A 41 -5.39 -8.16 -42.48
N SER A 42 -4.30 -7.42 -42.22
CA SER A 42 -4.15 -6.05 -42.70
C SER A 42 -3.36 -6.07 -44.00
N ARG A 43 -3.96 -5.61 -45.10
CA ARG A 43 -3.28 -5.46 -46.40
C ARG A 43 -3.89 -4.33 -47.21
N ASP A 44 -3.07 -3.67 -48.02
CA ASP A 44 -3.48 -2.60 -48.93
C ASP A 44 -4.30 -1.47 -48.26
N GLY A 45 -4.01 -1.15 -47.00
CA GLY A 45 -4.72 -0.12 -46.23
C GLY A 45 -6.11 -0.52 -45.71
N ALA A 46 -6.46 -1.81 -45.78
CA ALA A 46 -7.72 -2.34 -45.29
C ALA A 46 -7.53 -3.51 -44.34
N LEU A 47 -8.45 -3.65 -43.38
CA LEU A 47 -8.56 -4.81 -42.52
C LEU A 47 -9.55 -5.80 -43.15
N HIS A 48 -9.03 -6.94 -43.59
CA HIS A 48 -9.79 -8.07 -44.09
C HIS A 48 -10.15 -9.01 -42.94
N LEU A 49 -11.41 -9.40 -42.87
CA LEU A 49 -11.97 -10.29 -41.87
C LEU A 49 -12.59 -11.51 -42.55
N GLU A 50 -12.24 -12.70 -42.08
CA GLU A 50 -12.84 -13.97 -42.48
C GLU A 50 -13.24 -14.75 -41.21
N ALA A 51 -14.51 -15.12 -41.08
CA ALA A 51 -15.00 -15.82 -39.89
C ALA A 51 -15.91 -17.01 -40.25
N GLU A 52 -15.70 -18.16 -39.60
CA GLU A 52 -16.64 -19.28 -39.65
C GLU A 52 -17.62 -19.23 -38.46
N LEU A 53 -18.91 -19.12 -38.77
CA LEU A 53 -20.01 -18.94 -37.83
C LEU A 53 -21.14 -19.96 -38.09
N ASN A 54 -22.01 -20.18 -37.09
CA ASN A 54 -23.28 -20.89 -37.27
C ASN A 54 -24.43 -19.98 -37.74
N TYR A 55 -24.21 -18.67 -37.78
CA TYR A 55 -25.24 -17.67 -38.04
C TYR A 55 -24.71 -16.69 -39.09
N ALA A 56 -25.56 -16.26 -40.03
CA ALA A 56 -25.22 -15.26 -41.04
C ALA A 56 -25.26 -13.85 -40.42
N PRO A 57 -24.14 -13.15 -40.24
CA PRO A 57 -24.17 -11.74 -39.90
C PRO A 57 -24.69 -10.92 -41.09
N SER A 58 -25.36 -9.79 -40.84
CA SER A 58 -25.71 -8.81 -41.88
C SER A 58 -24.57 -7.84 -42.17
N GLY A 59 -23.62 -7.70 -41.24
CA GLY A 59 -22.47 -6.82 -41.40
C GLY A 59 -21.48 -6.90 -40.24
N VAL A 60 -20.48 -6.01 -40.28
CA VAL A 60 -19.51 -5.76 -39.22
C VAL A 60 -19.66 -4.31 -38.76
N SER A 61 -19.75 -4.11 -37.46
CA SER A 61 -19.82 -2.81 -36.80
C SER A 61 -18.61 -2.57 -35.92
N VAL A 62 -18.23 -1.30 -35.80
CA VAL A 62 -17.17 -0.79 -34.95
C VAL A 62 -17.79 0.11 -33.89
N LEU A 63 -17.61 -0.25 -32.62
CA LEU A 63 -18.31 0.36 -31.50
C LEU A 63 -17.34 1.05 -30.53
N HIS A 64 -17.68 2.25 -30.06
CA HIS A 64 -17.04 2.90 -28.91
C HIS A 64 -18.08 3.09 -27.80
N GLY A 65 -17.86 2.53 -26.61
CA GLY A 65 -18.89 2.51 -25.56
C GLY A 65 -20.23 1.94 -26.06
N ARG A 66 -21.28 2.77 -26.01
CA ARG A 66 -22.67 2.49 -26.46
C ARG A 66 -22.97 3.08 -27.86
N THR A 67 -21.98 3.58 -28.57
CA THR A 67 -22.15 4.24 -29.86
C THR A 67 -21.58 3.42 -31.02
N LEU A 68 -22.30 3.41 -32.14
CA LEU A 68 -21.84 2.87 -33.41
C LEU A 68 -21.01 3.93 -34.14
N VAL A 69 -19.73 3.65 -34.39
CA VAL A 69 -18.79 4.58 -35.06
C VAL A 69 -18.71 4.30 -36.55
N PHE A 70 -18.67 3.02 -36.93
CA PHE A 70 -18.53 2.62 -38.33
C PHE A 70 -19.24 1.28 -38.57
N SER A 71 -19.71 1.04 -39.79
CA SER A 71 -20.26 -0.26 -40.19
C SER A 71 -20.01 -0.57 -41.65
N THR A 72 -19.86 -1.86 -41.97
CA THR A 72 -19.73 -2.39 -43.32
C THR A 72 -20.56 -3.68 -43.47
N THR A 73 -20.89 -4.07 -44.69
CA THR A 73 -21.64 -5.32 -44.97
C THR A 73 -20.72 -6.53 -44.99
N THR A 74 -21.28 -7.71 -44.78
CA THR A 74 -20.57 -8.99 -44.89
C THR A 74 -21.02 -9.79 -46.10
N ASP A 75 -20.07 -10.39 -46.80
CA ASP A 75 -20.35 -11.40 -47.83
C ASP A 75 -20.33 -12.79 -47.19
N ASN A 76 -21.49 -13.44 -47.18
CA ASN A 76 -21.69 -14.73 -46.52
C ASN A 76 -21.74 -15.89 -47.53
N VAL A 77 -20.98 -16.95 -47.27
CA VAL A 77 -21.00 -18.20 -48.04
C VAL A 77 -21.42 -19.34 -47.11
N GLU A 78 -22.53 -20.00 -47.43
CA GLU A 78 -23.05 -21.13 -46.63
C GLU A 78 -22.50 -22.47 -47.15
N HIS A 79 -21.97 -23.29 -46.24
CA HIS A 79 -21.40 -24.60 -46.55
C HIS A 79 -22.39 -25.70 -46.20
N ALA A 80 -23.10 -26.21 -47.21
CA ALA A 80 -24.15 -27.22 -47.07
C ALA A 80 -23.70 -28.51 -46.33
N ASP A 81 -22.42 -28.86 -46.43
CA ASP A 81 -21.86 -30.09 -45.83
C ASP A 81 -21.60 -29.97 -44.32
N THR A 82 -21.47 -28.75 -43.79
CA THR A 82 -21.11 -28.51 -42.37
C THR A 82 -22.14 -27.68 -41.61
N GLY A 83 -23.08 -27.03 -42.31
CA GLY A 83 -24.02 -26.07 -41.73
C GLY A 83 -23.34 -24.80 -41.18
N ARG A 84 -22.10 -24.53 -41.61
CA ARG A 84 -21.32 -23.34 -41.24
C ARG A 84 -21.40 -22.27 -42.33
N ILE A 85 -21.23 -21.03 -41.91
CA ILE A 85 -21.24 -19.85 -42.78
C ILE A 85 -19.87 -19.19 -42.67
N THR A 86 -19.22 -18.97 -43.81
CA THR A 86 -18.03 -18.13 -43.91
C THR A 86 -18.48 -16.70 -44.18
N ALA A 87 -18.28 -15.81 -43.22
CA ALA A 87 -18.55 -14.39 -43.33
C ALA A 87 -17.25 -13.63 -43.64
N ASN A 88 -17.24 -12.90 -44.75
CA ASN A 88 -16.12 -12.05 -45.15
C ASN A 88 -16.51 -10.58 -45.02
N ALA A 89 -15.61 -9.75 -44.49
CA ALA A 89 -15.79 -8.30 -44.46
C ALA A 89 -14.48 -7.58 -44.76
N LYS A 90 -14.62 -6.36 -45.29
CA LYS A 90 -13.51 -5.44 -45.54
C LYS A 90 -13.80 -4.11 -44.83
N ILE A 91 -12.88 -3.67 -43.98
CA ILE A 91 -12.92 -2.36 -43.33
C ILE A 91 -11.78 -1.53 -43.89
N GLU A 92 -12.09 -0.47 -44.63
CA GLU A 92 -11.10 0.51 -45.08
C GLU A 92 -10.60 1.31 -43.88
N LEU A 93 -9.33 1.16 -43.51
CA LEU A 93 -8.78 1.80 -42.30
C LEU A 93 -8.76 3.34 -42.41
N PRO A 94 -8.51 3.97 -43.58
CA PRO A 94 -8.69 5.41 -43.73
C PRO A 94 -10.12 5.87 -43.42
N ALA A 95 -11.13 5.19 -43.96
CA ALA A 95 -12.53 5.56 -43.74
C ALA A 95 -12.96 5.37 -42.28
N LEU A 96 -12.40 4.36 -41.59
CA LEU A 96 -12.62 4.18 -40.16
C LEU A 96 -11.98 5.31 -39.33
N LEU A 97 -10.79 5.78 -39.71
CA LEU A 97 -10.14 6.92 -39.05
C LEU A 97 -10.92 8.21 -39.26
N ASP A 98 -11.42 8.46 -40.47
CA ASP A 98 -12.25 9.62 -40.77
C ASP A 98 -13.56 9.58 -39.95
N ALA A 99 -14.24 8.42 -39.89
CA ALA A 99 -15.45 8.25 -39.08
C ALA A 99 -15.21 8.42 -37.56
N TRP A 100 -14.01 8.11 -37.09
CA TRP A 100 -13.62 8.33 -35.69
C TRP A 100 -13.40 9.81 -35.38
N GLU A 101 -12.82 10.57 -36.30
CA GLU A 101 -12.67 12.02 -36.16
C GLU A 101 -14.03 12.73 -36.15
N ASP A 102 -14.93 12.35 -37.06
CA ASP A 102 -16.31 12.86 -37.08
C ASP A 102 -17.03 12.58 -35.76
N TYR A 103 -16.91 11.37 -35.23
CA TYR A 103 -17.46 10.99 -33.93
C TYR A 103 -16.89 11.87 -32.80
N ARG A 104 -15.57 12.09 -32.76
CA ARG A 104 -14.93 12.94 -31.75
C ARG A 104 -15.39 14.39 -31.85
N ALA A 105 -15.47 14.93 -33.06
CA ALA A 105 -15.92 16.30 -33.31
C ALA A 105 -17.38 16.49 -32.85
N GLN A 106 -18.25 15.53 -33.14
CA GLN A 106 -19.64 15.56 -32.71
C GLN A 106 -19.77 15.48 -31.18
N LYS A 107 -19.02 14.60 -30.51
CA LYS A 107 -19.01 14.50 -29.05
C LYS A 107 -18.42 15.74 -28.37
N ALA A 108 -17.41 16.37 -28.96
CA ALA A 108 -16.87 17.63 -28.47
C ALA A 108 -17.89 18.78 -28.62
N ALA A 109 -18.66 18.80 -29.71
CA ALA A 109 -19.73 19.77 -29.91
C ALA A 109 -20.90 19.58 -28.93
N ASP A 110 -21.29 18.33 -28.66
CA ASP A 110 -22.35 17.98 -27.69
C ASP A 110 -21.94 18.30 -26.23
N ALA A 111 -20.65 18.30 -25.92
CA ALA A 111 -20.11 18.56 -24.59
C ALA A 111 -20.02 20.06 -24.22
N GLY A 112 -20.27 20.98 -25.16
CA GLY A 112 -20.28 22.42 -24.90
C GLY A 112 -18.88 23.02 -24.68
N ASN A 113 -18.30 23.58 -25.75
CA ASN A 113 -17.19 24.55 -25.78
C ASN A 113 -16.30 24.69 -24.51
N THR A 114 -15.44 23.71 -24.26
CA THR A 114 -14.12 23.92 -23.64
C THR A 114 -13.10 23.03 -24.33
N VAL A 115 -12.56 23.50 -25.46
CA VAL A 115 -11.24 23.08 -25.91
C VAL A 115 -10.32 24.25 -25.58
N PRO A 116 -9.34 24.10 -24.66
CA PRO A 116 -8.24 25.05 -24.59
C PRO A 116 -7.46 24.95 -25.91
N GLU A 117 -7.30 26.08 -26.60
CA GLU A 117 -6.26 26.20 -27.62
C GLU A 117 -4.88 26.01 -26.97
N ASP A 118 -4.00 25.34 -27.70
CA ASP A 118 -2.64 24.90 -27.37
C ASP A 118 -1.86 25.74 -26.35
N ASP A 119 -1.26 25.06 -25.35
CA ASP A 119 0.14 25.27 -24.94
C ASP A 119 0.63 24.11 -24.04
N ASP A 120 1.60 23.35 -24.56
CA ASP A 120 2.63 22.52 -23.90
C ASP A 120 2.37 21.98 -22.48
N VAL A 121 1.61 20.89 -22.34
CA VAL A 121 1.90 19.82 -21.36
C VAL A 121 1.51 18.48 -21.96
N ALA A 122 2.49 17.62 -22.24
CA ALA A 122 2.25 16.21 -22.57
C ALA A 122 1.74 15.45 -21.33
N VAL A 123 0.48 15.68 -20.96
CA VAL A 123 -0.23 14.79 -20.03
C VAL A 123 -0.39 13.47 -20.75
N SER A 124 0.34 12.44 -20.30
CA SER A 124 0.25 11.10 -20.87
C SER A 124 -1.21 10.64 -20.92
N GLU A 125 -1.77 10.50 -22.13
CA GLU A 125 -3.13 9.99 -22.40
C GLU A 125 -3.38 8.56 -21.89
N GLU A 126 -2.44 7.95 -21.16
CA GLU A 126 -2.50 6.58 -20.64
C GLU A 126 -3.54 6.34 -19.52
N SER A 127 -4.27 7.35 -19.03
CA SER A 127 -5.19 7.21 -17.89
C SER A 127 -6.65 7.64 -18.08
N ALA A 128 -7.04 8.19 -19.23
CA ALA A 128 -8.44 8.45 -19.54
C ALA A 128 -9.14 7.15 -19.98
N VAL A 129 -10.20 6.77 -19.26
CA VAL A 129 -10.95 5.53 -19.50
C VAL A 129 -12.42 5.88 -19.75
N ASP A 130 -13.04 5.31 -20.79
CA ASP A 130 -14.46 5.51 -21.08
C ASP A 130 -15.37 4.85 -20.01
N ASP A 131 -16.69 5.11 -20.08
CA ASP A 131 -17.72 4.55 -19.18
C ASP A 131 -17.73 3.01 -19.11
N GLU A 132 -17.07 2.32 -20.04
CA GLU A 132 -16.94 0.85 -20.10
C GLU A 132 -15.57 0.35 -19.61
N GLY A 133 -14.68 1.25 -19.20
CA GLY A 133 -13.34 0.97 -18.72
C GLY A 133 -12.34 0.65 -19.83
N LEU A 134 -12.51 1.19 -21.04
CA LEU A 134 -11.55 1.14 -22.15
C LEU A 134 -10.75 2.45 -22.28
N PRO A 135 -9.45 2.40 -22.64
CA PRO A 135 -8.68 3.61 -22.90
C PRO A 135 -9.32 4.48 -24.00
N ALA A 136 -9.21 5.80 -23.90
CA ALA A 136 -9.57 6.73 -24.97
C ALA A 136 -8.97 6.27 -26.32
N GLY A 137 -9.71 6.39 -27.42
CA GLY A 137 -9.25 5.88 -28.73
C GLY A 137 -9.35 4.36 -28.90
N THR A 138 -10.17 3.65 -28.12
CA THR A 138 -10.39 2.20 -28.30
C THR A 138 -11.76 1.89 -28.88
N VAL A 139 -11.80 1.18 -30.00
CA VAL A 139 -13.05 0.67 -30.58
C VAL A 139 -13.10 -0.86 -30.58
N ARG A 140 -14.30 -1.44 -30.51
CA ARG A 140 -14.54 -2.89 -30.51
C ARG A 140 -15.21 -3.33 -31.81
N LEU A 141 -14.78 -4.47 -32.36
CA LEU A 141 -15.46 -5.07 -33.50
C LEU A 141 -16.66 -5.88 -33.04
N ALA A 142 -17.76 -5.82 -33.79
CA ALA A 142 -18.98 -6.56 -33.55
C ALA A 142 -19.57 -7.09 -34.85
N PHE A 143 -20.15 -8.30 -34.85
CA PHE A 143 -21.02 -8.73 -35.94
C PHE A 143 -22.40 -8.13 -35.76
N SER A 144 -22.95 -7.61 -36.84
CA SER A 144 -24.30 -7.07 -36.89
C SER A 144 -25.27 -8.17 -37.33
N PHE A 145 -26.44 -8.19 -36.71
CA PHE A 145 -27.54 -9.09 -37.03
C PHE A 145 -28.82 -8.27 -37.11
N ASN A 146 -29.66 -8.58 -38.09
CA ASN A 146 -31.04 -8.14 -38.14
C ASN A 146 -31.93 -9.38 -37.96
N CYS A 147 -32.41 -9.59 -36.73
CA CYS A 147 -33.17 -10.79 -36.37
C CYS A 147 -34.08 -10.53 -35.17
N LEU A 148 -34.96 -11.49 -34.87
CA LEU A 148 -35.75 -11.45 -33.64
C LEU A 148 -34.82 -11.52 -32.42
N PHE A 149 -35.15 -10.79 -31.35
CA PHE A 149 -34.33 -10.71 -30.14
C PHE A 149 -34.06 -12.09 -29.49
N GLU A 150 -35.01 -13.02 -29.61
CA GLU A 150 -34.88 -14.39 -29.10
C GLU A 150 -33.85 -15.22 -29.88
N ASP A 151 -33.70 -14.93 -31.17
CA ASP A 151 -32.77 -15.61 -32.08
C ASP A 151 -31.34 -15.05 -31.99
N LEU A 152 -31.12 -14.03 -31.14
CA LEU A 152 -29.80 -13.43 -30.99
C LEU A 152 -28.77 -14.45 -30.51
N PRO A 153 -27.66 -14.64 -31.24
CA PRO A 153 -26.63 -15.57 -30.86
C PRO A 153 -26.05 -15.31 -29.46
N THR A 154 -25.62 -16.37 -28.77
CA THR A 154 -25.16 -16.27 -27.36
C THR A 154 -23.87 -15.46 -27.20
N GLY A 155 -23.84 -14.44 -26.36
CA GLY A 155 -22.64 -13.62 -26.14
C GLY A 155 -22.94 -12.22 -25.66
N ILE A 156 -21.92 -11.36 -25.64
CA ILE A 156 -22.09 -9.93 -25.37
C ILE A 156 -22.64 -9.28 -26.64
N ALA A 157 -23.85 -8.75 -26.56
CA ALA A 157 -24.52 -8.06 -27.66
C ALA A 157 -25.13 -6.75 -27.19
N TRP A 158 -25.04 -5.78 -28.07
CA TRP A 158 -25.63 -4.45 -27.98
C TRP A 158 -26.83 -4.42 -28.95
N VAL A 159 -27.98 -3.96 -28.49
CA VAL A 159 -29.22 -3.94 -29.27
C VAL A 159 -29.60 -2.50 -29.51
N GLN A 160 -29.84 -2.19 -30.78
CA GLN A 160 -30.32 -0.90 -31.23
C GLN A 160 -31.83 -0.99 -31.40
N LEU A 161 -32.56 -0.22 -30.57
CA LEU A 161 -34.02 -0.20 -30.59
C LEU A 161 -34.56 0.81 -31.62
N GLU A 162 -33.85 1.92 -31.82
CA GLU A 162 -34.19 2.96 -32.79
C GLU A 162 -33.03 3.21 -33.76
N PRO A 163 -33.29 3.52 -35.05
CA PRO A 163 -32.24 3.68 -36.07
C PRO A 163 -31.09 4.64 -35.71
N ASN A 164 -31.35 5.64 -34.87
CA ASN A 164 -30.37 6.62 -34.38
C ASN A 164 -30.25 6.64 -32.84
N GLY A 165 -30.83 5.65 -32.16
CA GLY A 165 -30.82 5.58 -30.69
C GLY A 165 -29.56 4.93 -30.12
N ASP A 166 -29.31 5.15 -28.83
CA ASP A 166 -28.21 4.53 -28.11
C ASP A 166 -28.33 3.02 -28.06
N LEU A 167 -27.17 2.35 -28.06
CA LEU A 167 -27.14 0.90 -27.94
C LEU A 167 -27.39 0.46 -26.50
N MET A 168 -28.30 -0.51 -26.31
CA MET A 168 -28.59 -1.12 -25.01
C MET A 168 -27.98 -2.50 -24.88
N ARG A 169 -27.49 -2.87 -23.69
CA ARG A 169 -26.96 -4.23 -23.50
C ARG A 169 -28.10 -5.24 -23.60
N ARG A 170 -27.87 -6.41 -24.21
CA ARG A 170 -28.86 -7.51 -24.26
C ARG A 170 -29.49 -7.83 -22.90
N LYS A 171 -28.71 -7.70 -21.81
CA LYS A 171 -29.22 -7.92 -20.45
C LYS A 171 -30.22 -6.83 -20.04
N GLU A 172 -29.92 -5.56 -20.30
CA GLU A 172 -30.81 -4.42 -20.01
C GLU A 172 -32.13 -4.57 -20.77
N VAL A 173 -32.07 -4.88 -22.08
CA VAL A 173 -33.27 -5.13 -22.89
C VAL A 173 -34.08 -6.31 -22.35
N LYS A 174 -33.41 -7.38 -21.90
CA LYS A 174 -34.09 -8.54 -21.31
C LYS A 174 -34.74 -8.19 -19.96
N ASP A 175 -34.06 -7.42 -19.13
CA ASP A 175 -34.56 -6.98 -17.83
C ASP A 175 -35.81 -6.08 -18.05
N LEU A 176 -35.78 -5.15 -19.00
CA LEU A 176 -36.93 -4.31 -19.38
C LEU A 176 -38.12 -5.10 -19.95
N ILE A 177 -37.88 -6.13 -20.76
CA ILE A 177 -38.94 -7.03 -21.25
C ILE A 177 -39.56 -7.81 -20.08
N ALA A 178 -38.74 -8.27 -19.13
CA ALA A 178 -39.21 -9.02 -17.97
C ALA A 178 -40.01 -8.15 -16.99
N GLU A 179 -39.73 -6.85 -16.94
CA GLU A 179 -40.45 -5.82 -16.18
C GLU A 179 -41.67 -5.27 -16.93
N GLU A 180 -41.99 -5.81 -18.11
CA GLU A 180 -43.07 -5.32 -19.01
C GLU A 180 -42.90 -3.84 -19.44
N ALA A 181 -41.72 -3.25 -19.25
CA ALA A 181 -41.39 -1.86 -19.58
C ALA A 181 -41.01 -1.66 -21.07
N LEU A 182 -40.77 -2.75 -21.81
CA LEU A 182 -40.41 -2.74 -23.23
C LEU A 182 -41.07 -3.91 -23.98
N VAL A 183 -41.74 -3.61 -25.09
CA VAL A 183 -42.29 -4.61 -26.02
C VAL A 183 -41.57 -4.48 -27.36
N LEU A 184 -41.02 -5.59 -27.87
CA LEU A 184 -40.31 -5.62 -29.15
C LEU A 184 -41.20 -6.23 -30.24
N ASP A 185 -41.78 -5.36 -31.08
CA ASP A 185 -42.59 -5.78 -32.22
C ASP A 185 -41.73 -5.89 -33.50
N GLY A 186 -41.03 -7.02 -33.65
CA GLY A 186 -40.29 -7.37 -34.87
C GLY A 186 -38.78 -7.54 -34.70
N PRO A 187 -38.03 -7.60 -35.82
CA PRO A 187 -36.58 -7.80 -35.77
C PRO A 187 -35.85 -6.56 -35.27
N VAL A 188 -34.79 -6.78 -34.49
CA VAL A 188 -33.92 -5.73 -33.96
C VAL A 188 -32.55 -5.77 -34.65
N ASN A 189 -31.90 -4.62 -34.72
CA ASN A 189 -30.48 -4.56 -35.08
C ASN A 189 -29.65 -4.83 -33.84
N ALA A 190 -28.79 -5.84 -33.88
CA ALA A 190 -27.94 -6.18 -32.77
C ALA A 190 -26.49 -6.35 -33.19
N HIS A 191 -25.58 -5.80 -32.38
CA HIS A 191 -24.14 -5.81 -32.59
C HIS A 191 -23.48 -6.69 -31.52
N ARG A 192 -23.09 -7.89 -31.91
CA ARG A 192 -22.45 -8.87 -31.03
C ARG A 192 -20.93 -8.72 -31.08
N ILE A 193 -20.33 -8.43 -29.93
CA ILE A 193 -18.88 -8.22 -29.81
C ILE A 193 -18.11 -9.46 -30.30
N MET A 194 -17.15 -9.23 -31.20
CA MET A 194 -16.26 -10.25 -31.74
C MET A 194 -15.20 -10.64 -30.71
N GLY A 195 -15.03 -11.94 -30.52
CA GLY A 195 -14.07 -12.49 -29.59
C GLY A 195 -14.37 -13.94 -29.25
N ARG A 196 -13.47 -14.57 -28.51
CA ARG A 196 -13.64 -15.92 -27.97
C ARG A 196 -14.02 -17.01 -28.98
N PHE A 197 -13.42 -16.99 -30.18
CA PHE A 197 -13.56 -18.04 -31.20
C PHE A 197 -12.71 -19.27 -30.90
N GLU A 198 -13.11 -20.46 -31.36
CA GLU A 198 -12.31 -21.69 -31.19
C GLU A 198 -10.86 -21.51 -31.65
N LYS A 199 -10.68 -20.78 -32.76
CA LYS A 199 -9.39 -20.34 -33.27
C LYS A 199 -9.45 -18.86 -33.66
N THR A 200 -8.42 -18.09 -33.30
CA THR A 200 -8.27 -16.68 -33.72
C THR A 200 -6.85 -16.48 -34.24
N GLU A 201 -6.74 -16.10 -35.51
CA GLU A 201 -5.49 -15.79 -36.19
C GLU A 201 -5.43 -14.31 -36.55
N LEU A 202 -4.35 -13.65 -36.14
CA LEU A 202 -3.97 -12.32 -36.60
C LEU A 202 -2.76 -12.51 -37.51
N ARG A 203 -2.88 -12.16 -38.80
CA ARG A 203 -1.80 -12.30 -39.81
C ARG A 203 -1.46 -10.92 -40.35
N ASP A 204 -0.19 -10.53 -40.31
CA ASP A 204 0.26 -9.19 -40.77
C ASP A 204 -0.59 -8.02 -40.22
N ALA A 205 -1.25 -8.22 -39.08
CA ALA A 205 -2.18 -7.25 -38.48
C ALA A 205 -1.42 -6.11 -37.76
N ALA A 206 -0.26 -5.75 -38.32
CA ALA A 206 0.59 -4.68 -37.89
C ALA A 206 -0.02 -3.34 -38.29
N HIS A 207 0.15 -2.39 -37.39
CA HIS A 207 -0.37 -1.04 -37.36
C HIS A 207 -0.45 -0.38 -38.75
N PHE A 208 -1.64 0.11 -39.11
CA PHE A 208 -1.79 1.01 -40.23
C PHE A 208 -1.40 2.42 -39.79
N HIS A 209 -0.54 3.09 -40.56
CA HIS A 209 -0.12 4.47 -40.33
C HIS A 209 -0.40 5.33 -41.57
N ALA A 210 -0.98 6.51 -41.37
CA ALA A 210 -1.22 7.50 -42.41
C ALA A 210 -0.90 8.91 -41.86
N GLY A 211 0.37 9.31 -41.94
CA GLY A 211 0.88 10.50 -41.25
C GLY A 211 0.94 10.25 -39.74
N GLU A 212 0.36 11.15 -38.95
CA GLU A 212 0.23 10.99 -37.49
C GLU A 212 -0.95 10.08 -37.09
N ARG A 213 -1.81 9.69 -38.04
CA ARG A 213 -2.96 8.83 -37.78
C ARG A 213 -2.56 7.35 -37.76
N SER A 214 -3.11 6.58 -36.83
CA SER A 214 -2.76 5.17 -36.67
C SER A 214 -3.96 4.28 -36.32
N ALA A 215 -3.95 3.02 -36.76
CA ALA A 215 -4.93 2.01 -36.38
C ALA A 215 -4.24 0.67 -36.10
N GLY A 216 -4.37 0.15 -34.88
CA GLY A 216 -3.75 -1.11 -34.45
C GLY A 216 -4.77 -2.13 -33.93
N VAL A 217 -4.85 -3.30 -34.55
CA VAL A 217 -5.78 -4.38 -34.16
C VAL A 217 -5.18 -5.23 -33.04
N TYR A 218 -5.96 -5.51 -31.99
CA TYR A 218 -5.50 -6.34 -30.88
C TYR A 218 -6.65 -7.07 -30.17
N VAL A 219 -6.32 -8.20 -29.54
CA VAL A 219 -7.17 -8.95 -28.62
C VAL A 219 -6.98 -8.40 -27.19
N ASN A 220 -8.06 -7.88 -26.61
CA ASN A 220 -8.02 -7.25 -25.29
C ASN A 220 -7.97 -8.29 -24.13
N LYS A 221 -7.86 -7.82 -22.88
CA LYS A 221 -7.82 -8.70 -21.68
C LYS A 221 -9.08 -9.58 -21.49
N ARG A 222 -10.21 -9.22 -22.14
CA ARG A 222 -11.49 -9.95 -22.13
C ARG A 222 -11.61 -10.98 -23.27
N ALA A 223 -10.56 -11.09 -24.10
CA ALA A 223 -10.47 -11.91 -25.31
C ALA A 223 -11.43 -11.47 -26.43
N GLU A 224 -11.63 -10.15 -26.54
CA GLU A 224 -12.42 -9.49 -27.58
C GLU A 224 -11.47 -8.79 -28.57
N VAL A 225 -11.87 -8.70 -29.84
CA VAL A 225 -11.11 -7.99 -30.88
C VAL A 225 -11.40 -6.49 -30.81
N SER A 226 -10.36 -5.69 -30.74
CA SER A 226 -10.42 -4.23 -30.59
C SER A 226 -9.41 -3.57 -31.53
N ILE A 227 -9.63 -2.28 -31.81
CA ILE A 227 -8.72 -1.44 -32.59
C ILE A 227 -8.37 -0.22 -31.73
N GLY A 228 -7.08 0.07 -31.59
CA GLY A 228 -6.61 1.36 -31.07
C GLY A 228 -6.51 2.35 -32.24
N LEU A 229 -7.23 3.45 -32.18
CA LEU A 229 -7.23 4.52 -33.18
C LEU A 229 -6.45 5.72 -32.63
N ASN A 230 -5.49 6.21 -33.40
CA ASN A 230 -4.56 7.31 -33.09
C ASN A 230 -3.87 7.14 -31.72
N ARG A 231 -3.56 5.90 -31.34
CA ARG A 231 -2.87 5.60 -30.08
C ARG A 231 -2.05 4.32 -30.19
N ASP A 232 -1.03 4.25 -29.35
CA ASP A 232 -0.28 3.01 -29.17
C ASP A 232 -1.11 1.96 -28.42
N VAL A 233 -1.11 0.75 -28.97
CA VAL A 233 -1.70 -0.40 -28.29
C VAL A 233 -0.73 -0.82 -27.19
N THR A 234 -1.03 -0.56 -25.93
CA THR A 234 -0.14 -0.94 -24.82
C THR A 234 0.19 -2.43 -24.80
N HIS A 235 1.49 -2.75 -24.74
CA HIS A 235 2.01 -4.10 -24.86
C HIS A 235 2.30 -4.72 -23.49
N SER A 236 1.36 -5.52 -22.98
CA SER A 236 1.52 -6.12 -21.65
C SER A 236 2.24 -7.47 -21.70
N TYR A 237 3.51 -7.47 -21.28
CA TYR A 237 4.29 -8.70 -21.14
C TYR A 237 4.15 -9.34 -19.75
N ARG A 238 3.96 -10.65 -19.72
CA ARG A 238 4.02 -11.43 -18.49
C ARG A 238 5.09 -12.51 -18.59
N ILE A 239 6.26 -12.16 -18.08
CA ILE A 239 7.37 -13.10 -17.89
C ILE A 239 7.26 -13.86 -16.56
N ARG A 240 7.68 -15.12 -16.57
CA ARG A 240 7.94 -15.94 -15.38
C ARG A 240 9.18 -16.79 -15.61
N THR A 241 10.10 -16.79 -14.66
CA THR A 241 11.33 -17.59 -14.70
C THR A 241 11.16 -18.92 -13.95
N ASP A 242 11.29 -20.04 -14.65
CA ASP A 242 11.12 -21.39 -14.12
C ASP A 242 12.45 -22.08 -13.79
N LYS A 243 13.54 -21.59 -14.37
CA LYS A 243 14.90 -22.07 -14.12
C LYS A 243 15.83 -20.88 -13.92
N THR A 244 16.64 -20.94 -12.86
CA THR A 244 17.79 -20.06 -12.62
C THR A 244 18.90 -20.91 -12.02
N GLN A 245 19.98 -21.07 -12.77
CA GLN A 245 21.09 -21.96 -12.42
C GLN A 245 22.42 -21.34 -12.81
N VAL A 246 23.43 -21.49 -11.95
CA VAL A 246 24.83 -21.23 -12.28
C VAL A 246 25.59 -22.54 -12.15
N GLN A 247 26.33 -22.94 -13.18
CA GLN A 247 27.17 -24.13 -13.14
C GLN A 247 28.43 -23.88 -13.98
N GLU A 248 29.61 -24.08 -13.39
CA GLU A 248 30.91 -23.99 -14.09
C GLU A 248 31.08 -22.67 -14.88
N GLY A 249 30.67 -21.54 -14.29
CA GLY A 249 30.72 -20.22 -14.94
C GLY A 249 29.55 -19.90 -15.87
N VAL A 250 28.71 -20.88 -16.19
CA VAL A 250 27.55 -20.71 -17.07
C VAL A 250 26.30 -20.35 -16.28
N PHE A 251 25.72 -19.18 -16.56
CA PHE A 251 24.43 -18.74 -16.04
C PHE A 251 23.30 -19.10 -16.99
N SER A 252 22.39 -19.99 -16.57
CA SER A 252 21.27 -20.48 -17.36
C SER A 252 19.92 -20.02 -16.82
N LEU A 253 19.06 -19.56 -17.72
CA LEU A 253 17.69 -19.16 -17.45
C LEU A 253 16.70 -19.87 -18.38
N ALA A 254 15.51 -20.15 -17.88
CA ALA A 254 14.39 -20.58 -18.70
C ALA A 254 13.06 -20.19 -18.06
N GLY A 255 12.01 -20.07 -18.86
CA GLY A 255 10.70 -19.68 -18.37
C GLY A 255 9.62 -19.62 -19.45
N ILE A 256 8.56 -18.89 -19.12
CA ILE A 256 7.44 -18.61 -20.03
C ILE A 256 7.24 -17.10 -20.12
N LEU A 257 6.95 -16.62 -21.31
CA LEU A 257 6.59 -15.25 -21.64
C LEU A 257 5.21 -15.26 -22.28
N ASP A 258 4.19 -14.79 -21.56
CA ASP A 258 2.88 -14.52 -22.15
C ASP A 258 2.91 -13.11 -22.77
N THR A 259 2.61 -12.97 -24.06
CA THR A 259 2.30 -11.67 -24.69
C THR A 259 0.78 -11.49 -24.72
N GLN A 260 0.30 -10.27 -24.97
CA GLN A 260 -1.13 -10.07 -25.16
C GLN A 260 -1.52 -10.49 -26.59
N THR A 261 -0.96 -9.82 -27.59
CA THR A 261 -1.24 -10.01 -29.02
C THR A 261 0.02 -10.16 -29.85
N ASP A 262 1.12 -9.58 -29.37
CA ASP A 262 2.38 -9.55 -30.12
C ASP A 262 2.86 -10.95 -30.47
N ARG A 263 3.19 -11.09 -31.75
CA ARG A 263 4.02 -12.16 -32.23
C ARG A 263 5.46 -11.71 -32.14
N LEU A 264 6.25 -12.43 -31.35
CA LEU A 264 7.67 -12.17 -31.17
C LEU A 264 8.47 -12.92 -32.23
N THR A 265 9.34 -12.19 -32.93
CA THR A 265 10.23 -12.71 -33.98
C THR A 265 11.61 -13.06 -33.44
N GLY A 266 12.02 -12.42 -32.32
CA GLY A 266 13.33 -12.64 -31.73
C GLY A 266 13.40 -12.23 -30.26
N ALA A 267 14.41 -12.75 -29.57
CA ALA A 267 14.77 -12.30 -28.24
C ALA A 267 16.27 -12.47 -27.98
N HIS A 268 16.85 -11.58 -27.18
CA HIS A 268 18.17 -11.76 -26.60
C HIS A 268 18.17 -11.38 -25.11
N LEU A 269 19.10 -11.96 -24.37
CA LEU A 269 19.35 -11.66 -22.97
C LEU A 269 20.25 -10.42 -22.92
N SER A 270 19.94 -9.49 -22.02
CA SER A 270 20.80 -8.35 -21.70
C SER A 270 20.96 -8.26 -20.18
N ILE A 271 22.19 -8.35 -19.68
CA ILE A 271 22.54 -8.23 -18.27
C ILE A 271 23.28 -6.90 -18.10
N VAL A 272 22.71 -5.97 -17.33
CA VAL A 272 23.18 -4.57 -17.25
C VAL A 272 23.59 -4.21 -15.83
N GLY A 273 24.83 -3.74 -15.64
CA GLY A 273 25.31 -3.20 -14.37
C GLY A 273 24.60 -1.89 -14.02
N ARG A 274 24.14 -1.72 -12.77
CA ARG A 274 23.41 -0.52 -12.35
C ARG A 274 24.30 0.71 -12.24
N ARG A 275 25.54 0.53 -11.77
CA ARG A 275 26.52 1.62 -11.60
C ARG A 275 27.43 1.73 -12.81
N SER A 276 28.01 0.60 -13.24
CA SER A 276 28.98 0.57 -14.34
C SER A 276 28.35 0.73 -15.72
N GLN A 277 27.04 0.47 -15.85
CA GLN A 277 26.34 0.35 -17.14
C GLN A 277 26.94 -0.71 -18.08
N LEU A 278 27.79 -1.61 -17.58
CA LEU A 278 28.37 -2.71 -18.34
C LEU A 278 27.26 -3.69 -18.78
N VAL A 279 27.29 -4.09 -20.06
CA VAL A 279 26.28 -4.96 -20.66
C VAL A 279 26.89 -6.29 -21.10
N PHE A 280 26.24 -7.40 -20.73
CA PHE A 280 26.52 -8.73 -21.28
C PHE A 280 25.30 -9.27 -22.01
N GLU A 281 25.52 -9.86 -23.18
CA GLU A 281 24.44 -10.33 -24.04
C GLU A 281 24.56 -11.80 -24.41
N SER A 282 23.42 -12.46 -24.63
CA SER A 282 23.38 -13.85 -25.09
C SER A 282 22.11 -14.08 -25.92
N PRO A 283 22.15 -14.92 -26.98
CA PRO A 283 20.94 -15.31 -27.70
C PRO A 283 19.94 -16.02 -26.77
N VAL A 284 18.65 -15.88 -27.07
CA VAL A 284 17.54 -16.56 -26.38
C VAL A 284 16.82 -17.46 -27.37
N ASP A 285 16.71 -18.74 -27.01
CA ASP A 285 15.86 -19.68 -27.74
C ASP A 285 14.41 -19.42 -27.32
N LEU A 286 13.61 -18.88 -28.24
CA LEU A 286 12.21 -18.52 -28.04
C LEU A 286 11.33 -19.44 -28.89
N ALA A 287 10.30 -20.06 -28.30
CA ALA A 287 9.38 -20.96 -29.01
C ALA A 287 7.92 -20.74 -28.61
N LEU A 288 7.06 -20.48 -29.59
CA LEU A 288 5.62 -20.29 -29.43
C LEU A 288 4.90 -21.62 -29.13
N ASP A 289 3.94 -21.60 -28.19
CA ASP A 289 3.02 -22.72 -27.92
C ASP A 289 1.67 -22.43 -28.62
N ASP A 290 1.57 -22.82 -29.89
CA ASP A 290 0.38 -22.58 -30.72
C ASP A 290 -0.88 -23.21 -30.13
N THR A 291 -0.76 -24.41 -29.55
CA THR A 291 -1.90 -25.12 -28.94
C THR A 291 -2.47 -24.35 -27.75
N LEU A 292 -1.62 -23.69 -26.97
CA LEU A 292 -2.06 -22.87 -25.85
C LEU A 292 -2.57 -21.50 -26.31
N ALA A 293 -2.00 -20.94 -27.38
CA ALA A 293 -2.47 -19.72 -28.00
C ALA A 293 -3.91 -19.87 -28.53
N ASP A 294 -4.20 -20.98 -29.21
CA ASP A 294 -5.55 -21.33 -29.69
C ASP A 294 -6.55 -21.45 -28.52
N ARG A 295 -6.16 -22.15 -27.45
CA ARG A 295 -6.98 -22.29 -26.21
C ARG A 295 -7.24 -20.97 -25.48
N ARG A 296 -6.52 -19.92 -25.84
CA ARG A 296 -6.61 -18.60 -25.24
C ARG A 296 -6.96 -17.52 -26.25
N PHE A 297 -7.60 -17.90 -27.34
CA PHE A 297 -8.18 -16.98 -28.31
C PHE A 297 -7.13 -16.03 -28.94
N GLY A 298 -5.99 -16.59 -29.35
CA GLY A 298 -4.91 -15.86 -30.03
C GLY A 298 -3.82 -15.29 -29.12
N LYS A 299 -3.98 -15.37 -27.79
CA LYS A 299 -2.97 -14.90 -26.82
C LYS A 299 -1.68 -15.72 -26.90
N ALA A 300 -0.59 -15.11 -27.37
CA ALA A 300 0.67 -15.81 -27.55
C ALA A 300 1.34 -16.19 -26.21
N THR A 301 1.82 -17.41 -26.13
CA THR A 301 2.59 -17.90 -24.99
C THR A 301 3.88 -18.53 -25.50
N TYR A 302 5.02 -17.96 -25.11
CA TYR A 302 6.34 -18.44 -25.51
C TYR A 302 7.03 -19.16 -24.37
N SER A 303 7.64 -20.31 -24.66
CA SER A 303 8.73 -20.83 -23.84
C SER A 303 10.03 -20.14 -24.25
N TRP A 304 10.88 -19.81 -23.27
CA TRP A 304 12.17 -19.18 -23.53
C TRP A 304 13.26 -19.85 -22.70
N LYS A 305 14.47 -19.95 -23.25
CA LYS A 305 15.67 -20.43 -22.55
C LYS A 305 16.92 -19.73 -23.08
N THR A 306 17.91 -19.53 -22.21
CA THR A 306 19.18 -18.88 -22.58
C THR A 306 20.28 -19.28 -21.60
N SER A 307 21.53 -19.13 -22.02
CA SER A 307 22.71 -19.39 -21.20
C SER A 307 23.87 -18.48 -21.59
N LEU A 308 24.45 -17.78 -20.61
CA LEU A 308 25.65 -16.95 -20.78
C LEU A 308 26.84 -17.61 -20.07
N ASP A 309 27.98 -17.70 -20.74
CA ASP A 309 29.22 -18.29 -20.22
C ASP A 309 30.20 -17.19 -19.81
N PHE A 310 30.19 -16.83 -18.52
CA PHE A 310 31.03 -15.75 -18.01
C PHE A 310 32.54 -16.04 -18.07
N SER A 311 32.96 -17.29 -18.33
CA SER A 311 34.38 -17.62 -18.47
C SER A 311 35.04 -17.02 -19.72
N LYS A 312 34.23 -16.52 -20.65
CA LYS A 312 34.65 -15.93 -21.93
C LYS A 312 34.58 -14.40 -21.96
N GLU A 313 34.04 -13.79 -20.90
CA GLU A 313 33.86 -12.34 -20.79
C GLU A 313 35.10 -11.67 -20.19
N ASP A 314 35.28 -10.36 -20.42
CA ASP A 314 36.35 -9.58 -19.80
C ASP A 314 36.01 -9.23 -18.35
N TRP A 315 36.76 -9.80 -17.41
CA TRP A 315 36.55 -9.62 -15.97
C TRP A 315 37.12 -8.30 -15.43
N SER A 316 38.01 -7.63 -16.18
CA SER A 316 38.64 -6.39 -15.72
C SER A 316 37.65 -5.21 -15.64
N LEU A 317 36.54 -5.31 -16.37
CA LEU A 317 35.46 -4.33 -16.38
C LEU A 317 34.42 -4.57 -15.27
N ILE A 318 34.50 -5.71 -14.56
CA ILE A 318 33.53 -6.08 -13.54
C ILE A 318 33.86 -5.33 -12.25
N ASP A 319 32.94 -4.46 -11.85
CA ASP A 319 32.97 -3.75 -10.59
C ASP A 319 32.32 -4.60 -9.48
N ARG A 320 33.10 -4.98 -8.47
CA ARG A 320 32.65 -5.83 -7.34
C ARG A 320 31.47 -5.21 -6.56
N GLY A 321 31.37 -3.89 -6.53
CA GLY A 321 30.28 -3.18 -5.87
C GLY A 321 29.00 -3.07 -6.70
N ASP A 322 29.03 -3.46 -7.97
CA ASP A 322 27.91 -3.32 -8.88
C ASP A 322 26.90 -4.49 -8.78
N ASN A 323 25.66 -4.17 -9.12
CA ASN A 323 24.56 -5.12 -9.22
C ASN A 323 24.10 -5.20 -10.67
N TYR A 324 23.97 -6.41 -11.17
CA TYR A 324 23.65 -6.66 -12.57
C TYR A 324 22.21 -7.11 -12.74
N ASP A 325 21.43 -6.29 -13.44
CA ASP A 325 20.04 -6.49 -13.70
C ASP A 325 19.84 -7.27 -15.02
N VAL A 326 19.19 -8.43 -14.95
CA VAL A 326 18.83 -9.27 -16.10
C VAL A 326 17.53 -8.85 -16.83
N TYR A 327 17.61 -8.67 -18.14
CA TYR A 327 16.51 -8.32 -19.05
C TYR A 327 16.42 -9.31 -20.22
N LEU A 328 15.21 -9.50 -20.74
CA LEU A 328 14.99 -10.01 -22.09
C LEU A 328 14.64 -8.84 -22.99
N MET A 329 15.42 -8.65 -24.04
CA MET A 329 15.14 -7.73 -25.12
C MET A 329 14.36 -8.51 -26.18
N VAL A 330 13.11 -8.14 -26.44
CA VAL A 330 12.23 -8.88 -27.36
C VAL A 330 11.86 -8.04 -28.57
N THR A 331 11.92 -8.64 -29.75
CA THR A 331 11.53 -8.01 -31.01
C THR A 331 10.16 -8.56 -31.41
N SER A 332 9.25 -7.65 -31.76
CA SER A 332 7.90 -7.99 -32.21
C SER A 332 7.81 -7.93 -33.72
N GLU A 333 6.91 -8.69 -34.31
CA GLU A 333 6.59 -8.63 -35.73
C GLU A 333 6.10 -7.22 -36.10
N GLY A 334 6.70 -6.62 -37.13
CA GLY A 334 6.39 -5.24 -37.56
C GLY A 334 7.10 -4.12 -36.78
N SER A 335 8.01 -4.43 -35.85
CA SER A 335 8.82 -3.43 -35.14
C SER A 335 10.28 -3.87 -35.02
N ASP A 336 11.20 -3.03 -35.48
CA ASP A 336 12.65 -3.29 -35.42
C ASP A 336 13.27 -2.90 -34.06
N GLU A 337 12.57 -2.12 -33.24
CA GLU A 337 13.07 -1.69 -31.93
C GLU A 337 12.80 -2.75 -30.85
N PRO A 338 13.85 -3.31 -30.20
CA PRO A 338 13.68 -4.34 -29.18
C PRO A 338 13.15 -3.74 -27.88
N ARG A 339 12.10 -4.36 -27.34
CA ARG A 339 11.50 -3.97 -26.06
C ARG A 339 12.19 -4.65 -24.88
N ARG A 340 12.52 -3.85 -23.87
CA ARG A 340 13.23 -4.30 -22.66
C ARG A 340 12.26 -4.85 -21.61
N ILE A 341 12.38 -6.13 -21.28
CA ILE A 341 11.55 -6.82 -20.27
C ILE A 341 12.42 -7.29 -19.10
N ARG A 342 12.21 -6.73 -17.91
CA ARG A 342 12.88 -7.20 -16.68
C ARG A 342 12.53 -8.66 -16.38
N VAL A 343 13.53 -9.52 -16.13
CA VAL A 343 13.30 -10.92 -15.76
C VAL A 343 12.75 -11.01 -14.33
N THR A 344 11.45 -11.31 -14.20
CA THR A 344 10.71 -11.25 -12.93
C THR A 344 9.84 -12.47 -12.63
N ARG A 345 9.15 -12.44 -11.48
CA ARG A 345 8.17 -13.44 -11.04
C ARG A 345 8.73 -14.85 -10.84
N THR A 346 10.01 -14.95 -10.44
CA THR A 346 10.66 -16.23 -10.15
C THR A 346 9.97 -16.94 -8.96
N PRO A 347 9.42 -18.16 -9.12
CA PRO A 347 8.71 -18.87 -8.05
C PRO A 347 9.59 -19.13 -6.83
N PHE A 348 8.99 -19.14 -5.62
CA PHE A 348 9.69 -19.39 -4.34
C PHE A 348 10.60 -20.63 -4.39
N VAL A 349 10.09 -21.72 -4.95
CA VAL A 349 10.81 -22.99 -5.05
C VAL A 349 12.06 -22.87 -5.92
N VAL A 350 11.98 -22.14 -7.03
CA VAL A 350 13.16 -21.84 -7.88
C VAL A 350 14.16 -21.01 -7.10
N ARG A 351 13.71 -19.90 -6.49
CA ARG A 351 14.59 -19.03 -5.67
C ARG A 351 15.30 -19.80 -4.55
N SER A 352 14.58 -20.70 -3.86
CA SER A 352 15.09 -21.49 -2.74
C SER A 352 16.16 -22.52 -3.14
N THR A 353 16.14 -22.94 -4.40
CA THR A 353 17.03 -23.97 -4.93
C THR A 353 18.16 -23.40 -5.79
N THR A 354 18.05 -22.15 -6.25
CA THR A 354 19.14 -21.43 -6.90
C THR A 354 20.36 -21.37 -5.98
N ARG A 355 21.53 -21.59 -6.56
CA ARG A 355 22.85 -21.54 -5.91
C ARG A 355 23.77 -20.67 -6.76
N ALA A 356 24.63 -19.92 -6.08
CA ALA A 356 25.77 -19.27 -6.68
C ALA A 356 26.75 -20.31 -7.21
N GLY A 357 27.55 -19.90 -8.20
CA GLY A 357 28.67 -20.67 -8.71
C GLY A 357 29.90 -19.79 -8.81
N ALA A 358 31.03 -20.42 -9.06
CA ALA A 358 32.27 -19.73 -9.34
C ALA A 358 33.00 -20.42 -10.48
N VAL A 359 33.82 -19.66 -11.19
CA VAL A 359 34.71 -20.14 -12.25
C VAL A 359 36.08 -19.49 -12.09
N GLN A 360 37.13 -20.25 -12.38
CA GLN A 360 38.50 -19.81 -12.25
C GLN A 360 39.15 -19.73 -13.63
N VAL A 361 39.75 -18.58 -13.96
CA VAL A 361 40.53 -18.36 -15.17
C VAL A 361 41.85 -17.71 -14.75
N GLY A 362 42.97 -18.36 -15.07
CA GLY A 362 44.30 -17.90 -14.63
C GLY A 362 44.42 -17.82 -13.10
N ASN A 363 44.85 -16.65 -12.60
CA ASN A 363 45.00 -16.37 -11.17
C ASN A 363 43.78 -15.69 -10.54
N GLN A 364 42.67 -15.59 -11.26
CA GLN A 364 41.44 -14.95 -10.78
C GLN A 364 40.31 -15.97 -10.65
N THR A 365 39.37 -15.66 -9.76
CA THR A 365 38.11 -16.40 -9.57
C THR A 365 36.96 -15.42 -9.69
N LEU A 366 36.01 -15.70 -10.59
CA LEU A 366 34.74 -14.99 -10.68
C LEU A 366 33.68 -15.75 -9.89
N ALA A 367 33.13 -15.11 -8.85
CA ALA A 367 31.95 -15.58 -8.15
C ALA A 367 30.69 -14.96 -8.78
N ILE A 368 29.73 -15.81 -9.15
CA ILE A 368 28.47 -15.43 -9.79
C ILE A 368 27.34 -15.76 -8.81
N SER A 369 26.76 -14.73 -8.21
CA SER A 369 25.79 -14.85 -7.13
C SER A 369 24.42 -14.31 -7.55
N PRO A 370 23.49 -15.17 -8.04
CA PRO A 370 22.14 -14.74 -8.32
C PRO A 370 21.39 -14.38 -7.03
N TYR A 371 20.67 -13.26 -7.07
CA TYR A 371 19.75 -12.85 -6.02
C TYR A 371 18.42 -12.36 -6.61
N PHE A 372 17.42 -12.19 -5.76
CA PHE A 372 16.06 -11.84 -6.18
C PHE A 372 15.56 -10.60 -5.44
N THR A 373 15.13 -9.58 -6.19
CA THR A 373 14.67 -8.30 -5.62
C THR A 373 13.45 -8.48 -4.72
N PHE A 374 13.25 -7.59 -3.75
CA PHE A 374 12.19 -7.75 -2.75
C PHE A 374 10.77 -7.68 -3.35
N LYS A 375 10.46 -6.65 -4.15
CA LYS A 375 9.10 -6.33 -4.62
C LYS A 375 8.65 -7.25 -5.77
N ALA A 376 9.35 -7.20 -6.89
CA ALA A 376 8.98 -7.93 -8.11
C ALA A 376 9.58 -9.35 -8.18
N LYS A 377 10.46 -9.70 -7.24
CA LYS A 377 11.20 -10.98 -7.24
C LYS A 377 11.97 -11.14 -8.56
N SER A 378 12.57 -10.03 -9.02
CA SER A 378 13.37 -9.94 -10.25
C SER A 378 14.70 -10.61 -10.06
N THR A 379 15.15 -11.35 -11.07
CA THR A 379 16.47 -11.99 -11.07
C THR A 379 17.54 -10.93 -11.36
N SER A 380 18.55 -10.89 -10.50
CA SER A 380 19.73 -10.03 -10.63
C SER A 380 20.96 -10.82 -10.20
N LEU A 381 22.15 -10.36 -10.57
CA LEU A 381 23.41 -10.99 -10.24
C LEU A 381 24.30 -10.02 -9.46
N THR A 382 25.07 -10.56 -8.53
CA THR A 382 26.30 -9.93 -8.05
C THR A 382 27.46 -10.70 -8.66
N LEU A 383 28.35 -9.99 -9.34
CA LEU A 383 29.55 -10.54 -9.97
C LEU A 383 30.76 -10.02 -9.19
N GLU A 384 31.55 -10.92 -8.63
CA GLU A 384 32.70 -10.54 -7.78
C GLU A 384 33.96 -11.25 -8.28
N VAL A 385 34.96 -10.48 -8.67
CA VAL A 385 36.27 -11.01 -9.09
C VAL A 385 37.21 -10.97 -7.90
N PHE A 386 37.89 -12.09 -7.64
CA PHE A 386 38.86 -12.26 -6.55
C PHE A 386 40.16 -12.86 -7.06
N ASP A 387 41.25 -12.64 -6.33
CA ASP A 387 42.43 -13.47 -6.47
C ASP A 387 42.10 -14.92 -6.12
N LYS A 388 42.67 -15.86 -6.88
CA LYS A 388 42.50 -17.30 -6.68
C LYS A 388 42.73 -17.71 -5.24
N GLU A 389 43.76 -17.17 -4.59
CA GLU A 389 44.09 -17.50 -3.21
C GLU A 389 43.06 -17.00 -2.20
N ALA A 390 42.47 -15.82 -2.44
CA ALA A 390 41.46 -15.26 -1.56
C ALA A 390 40.19 -16.11 -1.55
N PHE A 391 39.69 -16.49 -2.74
CA PHE A 391 38.51 -17.36 -2.82
C PHE A 391 38.79 -18.81 -2.44
N ALA A 392 40.04 -19.29 -2.59
CA ALA A 392 40.44 -20.63 -2.17
C ALA A 392 40.26 -20.88 -0.66
N VAL A 393 40.28 -19.81 0.17
CA VAL A 393 39.94 -19.89 1.60
C VAL A 393 38.54 -20.50 1.81
N LEU A 394 37.59 -20.26 0.89
CA LEU A 394 36.27 -20.91 0.89
C LEU A 394 36.28 -22.35 0.35
N ALA A 395 37.26 -22.75 -0.44
CA ALA A 395 37.33 -24.09 -1.02
C ALA A 395 38.02 -25.10 -0.10
N ASP A 396 38.95 -24.65 0.77
CA ASP A 396 39.71 -25.56 1.63
C ASP A 396 38.82 -26.26 2.68
N SER A 397 38.56 -27.55 2.42
CA SER A 397 37.74 -28.45 3.22
C SER A 397 38.26 -28.69 4.65
N LYS A 398 39.47 -28.24 4.98
CA LYS A 398 40.04 -28.28 6.33
C LYS A 398 39.44 -27.24 7.30
N ALA A 399 38.65 -26.28 6.80
CA ALA A 399 37.93 -25.31 7.64
C ALA A 399 36.84 -25.94 8.56
N ARG A 400 36.57 -27.26 8.44
CA ARG A 400 35.74 -28.01 9.40
C ARG A 400 36.39 -28.20 10.78
N HIS A 401 37.69 -27.90 10.92
CA HIS A 401 38.47 -28.14 12.15
C HIS A 401 39.12 -26.88 12.74
N PHE A 402 38.74 -25.66 12.35
CA PHE A 402 39.23 -24.49 13.10
C PHE A 402 38.61 -24.53 14.51
N PRO A 403 39.44 -24.68 15.56
CA PRO A 403 38.93 -24.71 16.91
C PRO A 403 38.30 -23.34 17.19
N ILE A 404 37.04 -23.37 17.61
CA ILE A 404 36.44 -22.27 18.34
C ILE A 404 37.36 -22.01 19.53
N LEU A 405 37.96 -20.82 19.57
CA LEU A 405 38.78 -20.29 20.65
C LEU A 405 39.88 -21.27 21.12
N GLU A 406 41.07 -21.18 20.52
CA GLU A 406 42.27 -21.51 21.31
C GLU A 406 42.26 -20.59 22.54
N ALA A 407 42.22 -21.18 23.73
CA ALA A 407 42.26 -20.44 24.99
C ALA A 407 43.48 -19.49 24.99
N GLY A 408 43.22 -18.18 25.10
CA GLY A 408 44.25 -17.13 25.10
C GLY A 408 44.28 -16.21 23.87
N ARG A 409 43.47 -16.45 22.82
CA ARG A 409 43.32 -15.53 21.68
C ARG A 409 42.13 -14.59 21.84
N LYS A 410 42.33 -13.29 21.56
CA LYS A 410 41.29 -12.24 21.59
C LYS A 410 40.15 -12.56 20.60
N PRO A 411 38.87 -12.27 20.94
CA PRO A 411 37.77 -12.45 20.00
C PRO A 411 37.89 -11.47 18.83
N ILE A 412 37.77 -12.00 17.60
CA ILE A 412 37.79 -11.18 16.38
C ILE A 412 36.41 -10.58 16.14
N TRP A 413 36.35 -9.26 15.98
CA TRP A 413 35.15 -8.52 15.60
C TRP A 413 35.38 -7.85 14.26
N ILE A 414 34.46 -8.05 13.31
CA ILE A 414 34.44 -7.33 12.05
C ILE A 414 33.44 -6.19 12.18
N VAL A 415 33.93 -4.96 12.05
CA VAL A 415 33.16 -3.72 12.15
C VAL A 415 33.11 -3.03 10.79
N GLY A 416 32.00 -2.40 10.43
CA GLY A 416 31.95 -1.54 9.25
C GLY A 416 30.55 -1.06 8.89
N GLU A 417 30.47 -0.42 7.72
CA GLU A 417 29.25 0.22 7.22
C GLU A 417 28.91 -0.30 5.81
N LEU A 418 28.74 0.59 4.83
CA LEU A 418 28.85 0.22 3.42
C LEU A 418 30.34 0.15 3.08
N SER A 419 30.70 -0.67 2.08
CA SER A 419 32.11 -0.92 1.73
C SER A 419 32.87 0.35 1.32
N TYR A 420 32.18 1.41 0.91
CA TYR A 420 32.77 2.69 0.54
C TYR A 420 32.58 3.81 1.58
N LYS A 421 31.99 3.52 2.75
CA LYS A 421 31.69 4.50 3.80
C LYS A 421 32.37 4.20 5.14
N ALA A 422 32.79 5.25 5.82
CA ALA A 422 33.23 5.21 7.21
C ALA A 422 33.01 6.56 7.89
N GLN A 423 31.76 6.86 8.26
CA GLN A 423 31.37 8.15 8.86
C GLN A 423 30.27 8.00 9.94
N ASP A 424 29.83 6.78 10.23
CA ASP A 424 28.63 6.50 11.02
C ASP A 424 28.99 5.66 12.26
N ASN A 425 27.98 5.12 12.95
CA ASN A 425 28.12 4.36 14.19
C ASN A 425 29.19 3.26 14.14
N GLY A 426 29.46 2.68 12.96
CA GLY A 426 30.51 1.69 12.76
C GLY A 426 31.90 2.27 13.04
N LEU A 427 32.22 3.44 12.47
CA LEU A 427 33.50 4.10 12.70
C LEU A 427 33.68 4.57 14.15
N HIS A 428 32.65 5.18 14.76
CA HIS A 428 32.73 5.63 16.16
C HIS A 428 32.95 4.45 17.12
N LEU A 429 32.22 3.35 16.93
CA LEU A 429 32.41 2.14 17.72
C LEU A 429 33.81 1.55 17.51
N PHE A 430 34.32 1.51 16.27
CA PHE A 430 35.66 1.00 15.98
C PHE A 430 36.73 1.82 16.72
N ARG A 431 36.66 3.16 16.67
CA ARG A 431 37.58 4.05 17.40
C ARG A 431 37.56 3.77 18.90
N TYR A 432 36.37 3.64 19.49
CA TYR A 432 36.22 3.27 20.91
C TYR A 432 36.84 1.91 21.23
N LEU A 433 36.58 0.88 20.40
CA LEU A 433 37.12 -0.46 20.61
C LEU A 433 38.65 -0.48 20.56
N ARG A 434 39.25 0.26 19.63
CA ARG A 434 40.71 0.38 19.51
C ARG A 434 41.34 1.12 20.68
N ALA A 435 40.67 2.16 21.19
CA ALA A 435 41.18 2.96 22.31
C ALA A 435 41.00 2.26 23.68
N GLU A 436 39.81 1.73 23.94
CA GLU A 436 39.38 1.34 25.30
C GLU A 436 39.25 -0.18 25.50
N ARG A 437 39.09 -0.96 24.41
CA ARG A 437 38.82 -2.41 24.47
C ARG A 437 39.88 -3.23 23.75
N THR A 438 41.12 -3.06 24.20
CA THR A 438 42.27 -3.79 23.64
C THR A 438 42.21 -5.31 23.85
N ASP A 439 41.29 -5.82 24.66
CA ASP A 439 41.00 -7.25 24.82
C ASP A 439 40.20 -7.83 23.64
N ILE A 440 39.62 -6.99 22.78
CA ILE A 440 38.91 -7.35 21.55
C ILE A 440 39.81 -7.06 20.33
N ASP A 441 39.88 -8.00 19.39
CA ASP A 441 40.62 -7.84 18.15
C ASP A 441 39.67 -7.33 17.05
N ALA A 442 39.37 -6.03 17.10
CA ALA A 442 38.44 -5.37 16.19
C ALA A 442 39.15 -4.95 14.89
N TYR A 443 38.54 -5.30 13.76
CA TYR A 443 38.98 -4.92 12.41
C TYR A 443 37.88 -4.15 11.68
N TYR A 444 38.24 -3.07 10.99
CA TYR A 444 37.33 -2.33 10.13
C TYR A 444 37.44 -2.81 8.68
N VAL A 445 36.32 -3.08 8.02
CA VAL A 445 36.31 -3.51 6.61
C VAL A 445 35.85 -2.37 5.70
N ILE A 446 36.67 -2.05 4.70
CA ILE A 446 36.43 -1.00 3.70
C ILE A 446 37.04 -1.37 2.34
N ASP A 447 36.53 -0.84 1.24
CA ASP A 447 37.13 -0.97 -0.09
C ASP A 447 38.42 -0.14 -0.19
N GLU A 448 39.43 -0.67 -0.88
CA GLU A 448 40.76 -0.04 -1.03
C GLU A 448 40.72 1.32 -1.74
N ASN A 449 39.69 1.55 -2.57
CA ASN A 449 39.50 2.78 -3.35
C ASN A 449 38.41 3.69 -2.75
N ALA A 450 37.97 3.43 -1.51
CA ALA A 450 36.92 4.22 -0.86
C ALA A 450 37.44 5.63 -0.50
N PRO A 451 36.69 6.71 -0.81
CA PRO A 451 37.07 8.08 -0.43
C PRO A 451 37.24 8.25 1.09
N ASP A 452 36.42 7.55 1.87
CA ASP A 452 36.44 7.59 3.34
C ASP A 452 37.62 6.84 3.97
N LEU A 453 38.49 6.20 3.18
CA LEU A 453 39.72 5.60 3.71
C LEU A 453 40.59 6.65 4.44
N ARG A 454 40.45 7.93 4.07
CA ARG A 454 41.09 9.07 4.76
C ARG A 454 40.71 9.16 6.26
N ASN A 455 39.56 8.63 6.68
CA ASN A 455 39.07 8.76 8.06
C ASN A 455 39.77 7.81 9.05
N PHE A 456 40.60 6.89 8.55
CA PHE A 456 41.38 5.94 9.34
C PHE A 456 42.82 6.40 9.60
N ASP A 457 43.32 7.46 8.97
CA ASP A 457 44.70 7.95 9.11
C ASP A 457 45.74 6.80 9.10
N SER A 458 46.57 6.70 10.15
CA SER A 458 47.57 5.65 10.39
C SER A 458 47.08 4.53 11.33
N MET A 459 45.76 4.41 11.54
CA MET A 459 45.18 3.35 12.37
C MET A 459 45.49 1.96 11.78
N ASP A 460 45.83 1.03 12.66
CA ASP A 460 46.00 -0.38 12.31
C ASP A 460 44.63 -1.11 12.26
N HIS A 461 44.61 -2.37 11.81
CA HIS A 461 43.41 -3.22 11.74
C HIS A 461 42.32 -2.74 10.76
N VAL A 462 42.72 -1.99 9.73
CA VAL A 462 41.88 -1.71 8.55
C VAL A 462 42.15 -2.78 7.49
N VAL A 463 41.11 -3.47 7.04
CA VAL A 463 41.21 -4.64 6.15
C VAL A 463 40.42 -4.39 4.88
N PHE A 464 41.04 -4.64 3.72
CA PHE A 464 40.38 -4.40 2.45
C PHE A 464 39.35 -5.48 2.11
N HIS A 465 38.16 -5.02 1.75
CA HIS A 465 37.04 -5.87 1.40
C HIS A 465 37.39 -6.84 0.25
N GLY A 466 37.15 -8.15 0.44
CA GLY A 466 37.44 -9.19 -0.56
C GLY A 466 38.90 -9.64 -0.65
N SER A 467 39.81 -9.07 0.16
CA SER A 467 41.19 -9.56 0.28
C SER A 467 41.25 -10.94 0.95
N LYS A 468 42.36 -11.66 0.75
CA LYS A 468 42.62 -12.94 1.42
C LYS A 468 42.55 -12.82 2.95
N GLU A 469 43.11 -11.74 3.50
CA GLU A 469 43.04 -11.43 4.92
C GLU A 469 41.59 -11.26 5.40
N HIS A 470 40.76 -10.55 4.63
CA HIS A 470 39.34 -10.42 4.95
C HIS A 470 38.65 -11.79 5.00
N PHE A 471 38.89 -12.68 4.02
CA PHE A 471 38.34 -14.04 4.06
C PHE A 471 38.78 -14.83 5.31
N GLU A 472 40.06 -14.75 5.68
CA GLU A 472 40.62 -15.46 6.83
C GLU A 472 40.08 -14.92 8.17
N LEU A 473 39.96 -13.61 8.32
CA LEU A 473 39.39 -12.97 9.50
C LEU A 473 37.88 -13.24 9.61
N ALA A 474 37.13 -13.05 8.52
CA ALA A 474 35.67 -13.18 8.52
C ALA A 474 35.19 -14.61 8.83
N ILE A 475 35.96 -15.65 8.48
CA ILE A 475 35.66 -17.04 8.88
C ILE A 475 35.88 -17.28 10.39
N ARG A 476 36.86 -16.59 10.99
CA ARG A 476 37.20 -16.70 12.42
C ARG A 476 36.44 -15.71 13.30
N ALA A 477 35.76 -14.74 12.69
CA ALA A 477 35.03 -13.70 13.37
C ALA A 477 34.00 -14.28 14.35
N SER A 478 33.95 -13.67 15.53
CA SER A 478 32.93 -13.96 16.54
C SER A 478 31.72 -13.05 16.40
N ARG A 479 31.91 -11.86 15.80
CA ARG A 479 30.89 -10.82 15.59
C ARG A 479 31.04 -10.15 14.23
N PHE A 480 29.92 -9.89 13.56
CA PHE A 480 29.81 -8.90 12.49
C PHE A 480 28.95 -7.75 13.01
N VAL A 481 29.52 -6.55 13.05
CA VAL A 481 28.91 -5.38 13.68
C VAL A 481 28.84 -4.26 12.64
N GLY A 482 27.64 -3.88 12.21
CA GLY A 482 27.53 -2.82 11.21
C GLY A 482 26.23 -2.05 11.22
N THR A 483 26.27 -0.89 10.57
CA THR A 483 25.13 0.05 10.44
C THR A 483 24.12 -0.38 9.38
N HIS A 484 24.51 -1.35 8.54
CA HIS A 484 23.74 -1.95 7.46
C HIS A 484 23.64 -3.48 7.66
N HIS A 485 23.19 -4.22 6.64
CA HIS A 485 23.22 -5.68 6.72
C HIS A 485 24.63 -6.21 6.98
N ALA A 486 24.78 -7.20 7.84
CA ALA A 486 26.06 -7.90 8.04
C ALA A 486 26.70 -8.45 6.75
N ASP A 487 25.93 -8.56 5.66
CA ASP A 487 26.41 -9.09 4.38
C ASP A 487 27.27 -8.06 3.64
N TYR A 488 27.16 -6.77 3.99
CA TYR A 488 28.09 -5.72 3.53
C TYR A 488 29.48 -5.87 4.15
N LEU A 489 29.58 -6.61 5.26
CA LEU A 489 30.83 -6.90 5.95
C LEU A 489 31.37 -8.30 5.60
N TYR A 490 30.68 -9.05 4.74
CA TYR A 490 31.19 -10.34 4.29
C TYR A 490 32.17 -10.13 3.14
N PRO A 491 33.21 -10.96 3.02
CA PRO A 491 34.16 -10.85 1.91
C PRO A 491 33.55 -11.19 0.55
N THR A 492 32.37 -11.81 0.51
CA THR A 492 31.64 -12.14 -0.72
C THR A 492 30.15 -12.34 -0.44
N ARG A 493 29.32 -12.07 -1.45
CA ARG A 493 27.88 -12.42 -1.47
C ARG A 493 27.62 -13.88 -1.85
N HIS A 494 28.66 -14.65 -2.18
CA HIS A 494 28.54 -16.06 -2.51
C HIS A 494 27.98 -16.87 -1.32
N GLN A 495 26.86 -17.57 -1.53
CA GLN A 495 26.10 -18.18 -0.42
C GLN A 495 26.87 -19.29 0.33
N SER A 496 27.98 -19.80 -0.24
CA SER A 496 28.87 -20.72 0.49
C SER A 496 29.49 -20.07 1.73
N PHE A 497 29.78 -18.76 1.71
CA PHE A 497 30.32 -18.04 2.85
C PHE A 497 29.28 -17.90 3.96
N SER A 498 28.13 -17.29 3.65
CA SER A 498 27.06 -17.03 4.62
C SER A 498 26.54 -18.32 5.26
N SER A 499 26.59 -19.45 4.55
CA SER A 499 26.22 -20.76 5.08
C SER A 499 27.16 -21.30 6.17
N ARG A 500 28.41 -20.83 6.22
CA ARG A 500 29.49 -21.33 7.09
C ARG A 500 29.80 -20.43 8.28
N THR A 501 29.56 -19.12 8.19
CA THR A 501 29.74 -18.19 9.31
C THR A 501 28.88 -18.59 10.52
N ARG A 502 29.46 -18.46 11.72
CA ARG A 502 28.83 -18.66 13.04
C ARG A 502 28.99 -17.43 13.94
N ALA A 503 29.18 -16.26 13.35
CA ALA A 503 29.31 -15.01 14.09
C ALA A 503 27.95 -14.40 14.40
N THR A 504 27.79 -13.80 15.59
CA THR A 504 26.59 -13.01 15.92
C THR A 504 26.56 -11.77 15.04
N ARG A 505 25.42 -11.49 14.41
CA ARG A 505 25.19 -10.32 13.56
C ARG A 505 24.54 -9.22 14.38
N VAL A 506 25.20 -8.07 14.44
CA VAL A 506 24.76 -6.91 15.20
C VAL A 506 24.42 -5.80 14.23
N PHE A 507 23.23 -5.23 14.40
CA PHE A 507 22.77 -4.09 13.62
C PHE A 507 22.80 -2.82 14.50
N LEU A 508 23.73 -1.92 14.16
CA LEU A 508 23.96 -0.65 14.84
C LEU A 508 23.01 0.46 14.39
N GLN A 509 22.31 0.26 13.27
CA GLN A 509 21.57 1.31 12.55
C GLN A 509 22.46 2.45 12.01
N HIS A 510 21.87 3.30 11.18
CA HIS A 510 22.48 4.51 10.60
C HIS A 510 21.71 5.79 11.00
N GLY A 511 20.89 5.70 12.05
CA GLY A 511 20.05 6.77 12.58
C GLY A 511 18.75 6.23 13.15
N VAL A 512 17.98 7.11 13.80
CA VAL A 512 16.67 6.76 14.38
C VAL A 512 15.71 6.35 13.26
N MET A 513 15.21 5.12 13.29
CA MET A 513 14.21 4.67 12.33
C MET A 513 12.84 5.18 12.72
N GLY A 514 11.95 5.54 11.80
CA GLY A 514 10.55 5.78 12.17
C GLY A 514 9.75 6.52 11.13
N THR A 515 10.33 7.55 10.51
CA THR A 515 9.65 8.46 9.58
C THR A 515 9.08 7.78 8.33
N LYS A 516 9.49 6.54 8.04
CA LYS A 516 9.08 5.75 6.87
C LYS A 516 8.79 4.32 7.27
N TRP A 517 7.95 3.64 6.48
CA TRP A 517 7.68 2.22 6.64
C TRP A 517 8.87 1.33 6.23
N MET A 518 9.72 0.94 7.18
CA MET A 518 10.99 0.24 6.91
C MET A 518 10.95 -1.27 7.18
N VAL A 519 9.78 -1.84 7.53
CA VAL A 519 9.58 -3.29 7.68
C VAL A 519 10.02 -4.11 6.45
N PRO A 520 9.80 -3.66 5.20
CA PRO A 520 10.28 -4.37 4.01
C PRO A 520 11.81 -4.50 3.94
N ASN A 521 12.54 -3.59 4.61
CA ASN A 521 13.99 -3.51 4.57
C ASN A 521 14.57 -4.27 5.77
N TYR A 522 14.15 -3.92 6.99
CA TYR A 522 14.79 -4.39 8.22
C TYR A 522 13.89 -5.25 9.12
N GLY A 523 12.66 -5.57 8.70
CA GLY A 523 11.77 -6.42 9.49
C GLY A 523 12.34 -7.83 9.70
N LYS A 524 11.96 -8.50 10.80
CA LYS A 524 12.42 -9.86 11.12
C LYS A 524 12.18 -10.89 10.01
N ASN A 525 11.11 -10.67 9.24
CA ASN A 525 10.73 -11.52 8.10
C ASN A 525 11.18 -10.95 6.76
N SER A 526 11.97 -9.87 6.75
CA SER A 526 12.52 -9.27 5.53
C SER A 526 13.44 -10.27 4.82
N PRO A 527 13.17 -10.61 3.54
CA PRO A 527 14.05 -11.43 2.74
C PRO A 527 15.41 -10.76 2.55
N GLY A 528 16.47 -11.44 3.00
CA GLY A 528 17.82 -10.92 2.85
C GLY A 528 18.16 -9.81 3.84
N PHE A 529 17.40 -9.68 4.95
CA PHE A 529 17.86 -9.04 6.18
C PHE A 529 17.87 -10.01 7.35
N THR A 530 19.01 -10.14 8.02
CA THR A 530 19.12 -10.95 9.24
C THR A 530 20.05 -10.27 10.24
N THR A 531 19.54 -10.08 11.45
CA THR A 531 20.31 -9.61 12.60
C THR A 531 19.94 -10.44 13.83
N ASP A 532 20.91 -10.66 14.70
CA ASP A 532 20.74 -11.36 15.97
C ASP A 532 20.57 -10.37 17.14
N LEU A 533 21.09 -9.15 17.00
CA LEU A 533 20.97 -8.05 17.96
C LEU A 533 20.64 -6.75 17.22
N PHE A 534 19.61 -6.05 17.68
CA PHE A 534 19.14 -4.78 17.12
C PHE A 534 19.32 -3.68 18.19
N LEU A 535 20.21 -2.72 17.94
CA LEU A 535 20.47 -1.64 18.89
C LEU A 535 19.64 -0.42 18.51
N VAL A 536 18.98 0.21 19.48
CA VAL A 536 18.10 1.37 19.28
C VAL A 536 18.45 2.52 20.22
N SER A 537 18.03 3.71 19.85
CA SER A 537 18.28 4.97 20.58
C SER A 537 17.38 5.15 21.81
N SER A 538 16.14 4.62 21.77
CA SER A 538 15.14 4.84 22.80
C SER A 538 14.18 3.69 23.03
N GLU A 539 13.49 3.72 24.18
CA GLU A 539 12.34 2.83 24.45
C GLU A 539 11.20 3.07 23.46
N ARG A 540 10.99 4.32 23.00
CA ARG A 540 10.00 4.62 21.96
C ARG A 540 10.34 3.91 20.66
N GLU A 541 11.61 3.93 20.25
CA GLU A 541 12.09 3.21 19.08
C GLU A 541 11.92 1.70 19.21
N LYS A 542 12.30 1.15 20.38
CA LYS A 542 12.14 -0.26 20.69
C LYS A 542 10.69 -0.75 20.50
N GLN A 543 9.70 0.04 20.89
CA GLN A 543 8.28 -0.34 20.79
C GLN A 543 7.89 -0.72 19.37
N TYR A 544 8.17 0.13 18.36
CA TYR A 544 7.79 -0.20 16.99
C TYR A 544 8.74 -1.20 16.31
N ILE A 545 10.00 -1.31 16.72
CA ILE A 545 10.85 -2.44 16.27
C ILE A 545 10.28 -3.78 16.76
N VAL A 546 9.70 -3.82 17.96
CA VAL A 546 9.02 -5.03 18.46
C VAL A 546 7.66 -5.23 17.79
N SER A 547 6.82 -4.19 17.67
CA SER A 547 5.45 -4.33 17.14
C SER A 547 5.38 -4.46 15.63
N ASP A 548 6.09 -3.60 14.89
CA ASP A 548 5.96 -3.47 13.44
C ASP A 548 6.99 -4.34 12.71
N PHE A 549 8.23 -4.38 13.21
CA PHE A 549 9.32 -5.17 12.63
C PHE A 549 9.33 -6.62 13.16
N LEU A 550 8.53 -6.92 14.19
CA LEU A 550 8.31 -8.24 14.77
C LEU A 550 9.52 -8.86 15.46
N TYR A 551 10.47 -8.04 15.93
CA TYR A 551 11.58 -8.51 16.76
C TYR A 551 11.10 -8.89 18.16
N SER A 552 11.82 -9.78 18.84
CA SER A 552 11.51 -10.04 20.26
C SER A 552 12.12 -8.94 21.12
N ALA A 553 11.46 -8.55 22.21
CA ALA A 553 11.94 -7.48 23.09
C ALA A 553 13.34 -7.76 23.69
N GLU A 554 13.74 -9.03 23.75
CA GLU A 554 15.10 -9.47 24.17
C GLU A 554 16.18 -9.18 23.12
N ASP A 555 15.80 -9.13 21.84
CA ASP A 555 16.71 -8.89 20.70
C ASP A 555 16.94 -7.41 20.44
N VAL A 556 16.13 -6.54 21.06
CA VAL A 556 16.14 -5.09 20.83
C VAL A 556 16.61 -4.39 22.10
N LYS A 557 17.77 -3.73 22.02
CA LYS A 557 18.44 -3.13 23.18
C LYS A 557 18.53 -1.61 23.04
N VAL A 558 18.11 -0.91 24.09
CA VAL A 558 18.16 0.55 24.16
C VAL A 558 19.52 0.96 24.72
N THR A 559 20.45 1.28 23.83
CA THR A 559 21.83 1.63 24.18
C THR A 559 22.18 3.07 23.88
N GLY A 560 21.37 3.75 23.06
CA GLY A 560 21.85 4.88 22.27
C GLY A 560 22.68 4.41 21.08
N LEU A 561 23.10 5.35 20.23
CA LEU A 561 23.93 5.05 19.04
C LEU A 561 25.37 5.52 19.29
N SER A 562 26.37 4.77 18.82
CA SER A 562 27.79 5.07 19.08
C SER A 562 28.21 6.47 18.64
N ARG A 563 27.66 6.99 17.55
CA ARG A 563 27.96 8.35 17.07
C ARG A 563 27.45 9.46 17.99
N PHE A 564 26.56 9.15 18.94
CA PHE A 564 26.04 10.14 19.89
C PHE A 564 27.08 10.55 20.93
N ASP A 565 28.10 9.72 21.18
CA ASP A 565 29.21 10.10 22.06
C ASP A 565 29.93 11.34 21.52
N SER A 566 30.19 11.37 20.21
CA SER A 566 30.78 12.53 19.53
C SER A 566 29.77 13.66 19.33
N LEU A 567 28.51 13.35 19.02
CA LEU A 567 27.45 14.36 18.88
C LEU A 567 27.29 15.22 20.16
N LEU A 568 27.41 14.60 21.33
CA LEU A 568 27.23 15.23 22.65
C LEU A 568 28.56 15.65 23.29
N ALA A 569 29.67 15.67 22.55
CA ALA A 569 31.00 15.99 23.06
C ALA A 569 31.22 17.50 23.35
N GLU A 570 30.39 18.38 22.77
CA GLU A 570 30.51 19.84 22.84
C GLU A 570 31.87 20.40 22.38
N ASP A 571 32.58 19.66 21.52
CA ASP A 571 33.91 19.98 21.02
C ASP A 571 33.90 20.90 19.78
N ILE A 572 32.80 20.89 19.01
CA ILE A 572 32.59 21.75 17.84
C ILE A 572 31.60 22.87 18.19
N SER A 573 32.01 24.13 17.96
CA SER A 573 31.16 25.29 18.21
C SER A 573 30.09 25.46 17.12
N THR A 574 28.86 25.76 17.53
CA THR A 574 27.77 26.10 16.59
C THR A 574 28.03 27.44 15.90
N ASN A 575 27.98 27.45 14.57
CA ASN A 575 27.90 28.65 13.75
C ASN A 575 26.46 29.19 13.80
N GLN A 576 26.26 30.25 14.58
CA GLN A 576 24.95 30.89 14.74
C GLN A 576 24.36 31.39 13.42
N ASN A 577 25.16 31.57 12.38
CA ASN A 577 24.72 32.09 11.10
C ASN A 577 24.37 30.99 10.08
N MET A 578 24.48 29.71 10.40
CA MET A 578 24.30 28.66 9.39
C MET A 578 22.90 28.05 9.43
N LEU A 579 22.19 28.14 8.29
CA LEU A 579 20.95 27.42 7.99
C LEU A 579 21.26 26.20 7.12
N LEU A 580 21.03 25.01 7.64
CA LEU A 580 21.33 23.75 6.95
C LEU A 580 20.07 23.15 6.35
N ILE A 581 20.09 22.91 5.05
CA ILE A 581 18.99 22.30 4.31
C ILE A 581 19.43 20.92 3.80
N ILE A 582 18.75 19.87 4.24
CA ILE A 582 19.06 18.47 3.86
C ILE A 582 17.78 17.74 3.42
N PRO A 583 17.46 17.71 2.12
CA PRO A 583 16.27 17.02 1.63
C PRO A 583 16.48 15.51 1.50
N THR A 584 15.40 14.76 1.62
CA THR A 584 15.38 13.30 1.40
C THR A 584 15.16 12.98 -0.09
N TRP A 585 15.79 11.92 -0.59
CA TRP A 585 15.58 11.47 -1.96
C TRP A 585 14.23 10.77 -2.21
N ARG A 586 13.70 10.88 -3.44
CA ARG A 586 12.46 10.25 -3.90
C ARG A 586 12.73 9.06 -4.83
N ASP A 587 12.20 7.89 -4.48
CA ASP A 587 12.52 6.63 -5.18
C ASP A 587 11.89 6.51 -6.58
N TRP A 588 10.92 7.38 -6.89
CA TRP A 588 10.30 7.50 -8.22
C TRP A 588 11.06 8.38 -9.20
N LEU A 589 12.05 9.17 -8.76
CA LEU A 589 12.84 10.06 -9.62
C LEU A 589 14.03 9.31 -10.24
N GLN A 590 13.77 8.31 -11.08
CA GLN A 590 14.81 7.36 -11.52
C GLN A 590 15.63 7.81 -12.74
N ASN A 591 15.20 8.86 -13.43
CA ASN A 591 15.89 9.42 -14.59
C ASN A 591 15.81 10.95 -14.58
N GLU A 592 16.57 11.59 -15.46
CA GLU A 592 16.70 13.05 -15.53
C GLU A 592 15.40 13.74 -15.93
N GLU A 593 14.69 13.21 -16.93
CA GLU A 593 13.38 13.73 -17.38
C GLU A 593 12.37 13.79 -16.22
N ALA A 594 12.18 12.66 -15.52
CA ALA A 594 11.27 12.60 -14.37
C ALA A 594 11.72 13.50 -13.21
N PHE A 595 13.01 13.82 -13.10
CA PHE A 595 13.51 14.76 -12.11
C PHE A 595 13.22 16.22 -12.51
N LEU A 596 13.44 16.58 -13.77
CA LEU A 596 13.23 17.92 -14.30
C LEU A 596 11.76 18.35 -14.26
N GLU A 597 10.84 17.43 -14.51
CA GLU A 597 9.40 17.67 -14.45
C GLU A 597 8.81 17.51 -13.03
N SER A 598 9.65 17.26 -12.03
CA SER A 598 9.15 16.94 -10.69
C SER A 598 8.80 18.19 -9.88
N GLU A 599 7.66 18.12 -9.19
CA GLU A 599 7.31 19.02 -8.08
C GLU A 599 8.44 19.10 -7.05
N TYR A 600 9.19 18.01 -6.85
CA TYR A 600 10.34 17.98 -5.94
C TYR A 600 11.43 18.99 -6.33
N LEU A 601 11.85 19.03 -7.59
CA LEU A 601 12.83 20.01 -8.06
C LEU A 601 12.27 21.43 -7.94
N GLN A 602 11.02 21.62 -8.38
CA GLN A 602 10.34 22.91 -8.35
C GLN A 602 10.30 23.50 -6.93
N GLN A 603 9.74 22.76 -5.96
CA GLN A 603 9.57 23.24 -4.58
C GLN A 603 10.90 23.61 -3.90
N TRP A 604 11.96 22.80 -4.07
CA TRP A 604 13.27 23.13 -3.50
C TRP A 604 13.93 24.32 -4.19
N LYS A 605 13.80 24.43 -5.52
CA LYS A 605 14.37 25.55 -6.28
C LYS A 605 13.66 26.87 -5.96
N ASP A 606 12.33 26.84 -5.85
CA ASP A 606 11.49 27.98 -5.50
C ASP A 606 11.81 28.48 -4.09
N LEU A 607 11.94 27.57 -3.11
CA LEU A 607 12.38 27.93 -1.76
C LEU A 607 13.77 28.57 -1.76
N LEU A 608 14.76 27.93 -2.42
CA LEU A 608 16.15 28.42 -2.42
C LEU A 608 16.32 29.75 -3.16
N SER A 609 15.41 30.08 -4.08
CA SER A 609 15.44 31.30 -4.89
C SER A 609 14.42 32.36 -4.42
N SER A 610 13.72 32.10 -3.31
CA SER A 610 12.67 32.97 -2.78
C SER A 610 13.24 34.35 -2.36
N PRO A 611 12.60 35.46 -2.78
CA PRO A 611 12.93 36.79 -2.28
C PRO A 611 12.83 36.90 -0.76
N GLU A 612 11.84 36.26 -0.16
CA GLU A 612 11.59 36.25 1.28
C GLU A 612 12.71 35.53 2.03
N LEU A 613 13.18 34.38 1.53
CA LEU A 613 14.34 33.69 2.11
C LEU A 613 15.61 34.55 1.98
N ALA A 614 15.78 35.28 0.88
CA ALA A 614 16.91 36.17 0.69
C ALA A 614 16.88 37.36 1.66
N VAL A 615 15.70 37.93 1.92
CA VAL A 615 15.51 38.98 2.94
C VAL A 615 15.83 38.44 4.33
N LEU A 616 15.27 37.28 4.70
CA LEU A 616 15.52 36.65 6.00
C LEU A 616 17.02 36.35 6.19
N ALA A 617 17.67 35.83 5.16
CA ALA A 617 19.11 35.57 5.19
C ALA A 617 19.94 36.86 5.32
N ALA A 618 19.53 37.95 4.68
CA ALA A 618 20.22 39.24 4.83
C ALA A 618 20.03 39.84 6.23
N GLU A 619 18.81 39.83 6.76
CA GLU A 619 18.48 40.40 8.08
C GLU A 619 19.20 39.68 9.23
N HIS A 620 19.31 38.36 9.14
CA HIS A 620 19.96 37.54 10.18
C HIS A 620 21.38 37.08 9.80
N SER A 621 21.94 37.61 8.71
CA SER A 621 23.27 37.24 8.19
C SER A 621 23.46 35.72 8.01
N LEU A 622 22.44 35.03 7.50
CA LEU A 622 22.44 33.58 7.36
C LEU A 622 23.23 33.11 6.14
N GLU A 623 24.08 32.12 6.35
CA GLU A 623 24.67 31.26 5.32
C GLU A 623 23.74 30.07 5.08
N ILE A 624 23.15 29.99 3.89
CA ILE A 624 22.29 28.88 3.48
C ILE A 624 23.17 27.77 2.90
N VAL A 625 23.15 26.60 3.52
CA VAL A 625 23.93 25.43 3.09
C VAL A 625 22.97 24.33 2.64
N PHE A 626 23.03 23.97 1.36
CA PHE A 626 22.16 22.94 0.77
C PHE A 626 22.97 21.66 0.52
N SER A 627 22.73 20.64 1.35
CA SER A 627 23.43 19.35 1.27
C SER A 627 22.66 18.36 0.42
N LEU A 628 23.18 18.05 -0.78
CA LEU A 628 22.55 17.13 -1.71
C LEU A 628 22.65 15.67 -1.23
N HIS A 629 21.55 14.92 -1.33
CA HIS A 629 21.56 13.48 -1.13
C HIS A 629 22.46 12.79 -2.19
N PRO A 630 23.11 11.63 -1.91
CA PRO A 630 23.96 10.91 -2.89
C PRO A 630 23.34 10.70 -4.28
N ASN A 631 22.08 10.27 -4.30
CA ASN A 631 21.34 10.08 -5.55
C ASN A 631 21.00 11.39 -6.27
N MET A 632 21.20 12.56 -5.67
CA MET A 632 20.98 13.87 -6.29
C MET A 632 22.26 14.50 -6.85
N GLN A 633 23.43 13.92 -6.55
CA GLN A 633 24.71 14.57 -6.86
C GLN A 633 24.91 14.83 -8.35
N HIS A 634 24.37 13.97 -9.22
CA HIS A 634 24.41 14.16 -10.67
C HIS A 634 23.49 15.29 -11.16
N PHE A 635 22.53 15.74 -10.34
CA PHE A 635 21.63 16.87 -10.61
C PHE A 635 22.11 18.19 -10.03
N ARG A 636 23.33 18.26 -9.48
CA ARG A 636 23.87 19.48 -8.85
C ARG A 636 23.80 20.72 -9.76
N GLU A 637 23.92 20.48 -11.07
CA GLU A 637 23.90 21.52 -12.09
C GLU A 637 22.51 22.22 -12.21
N HIS A 638 21.44 21.68 -11.62
CA HIS A 638 20.14 22.35 -11.61
C HIS A 638 19.97 23.33 -10.43
N PHE A 639 20.90 23.33 -9.47
CA PHE A 639 20.86 24.17 -8.26
C PHE A 639 21.95 25.25 -8.20
N LYS A 640 22.88 25.28 -9.17
CA LYS A 640 24.06 26.18 -9.16
C LYS A 640 23.73 27.67 -9.27
N ASP A 641 22.55 28.03 -9.78
CA ASP A 641 22.10 29.42 -9.87
C ASP A 641 21.40 29.90 -8.58
N THR A 642 21.28 29.04 -7.56
CA THR A 642 20.71 29.42 -6.26
C THR A 642 21.77 30.09 -5.39
N PRO A 643 21.37 31.01 -4.48
CA PRO A 643 22.30 31.67 -3.55
C PRO A 643 22.88 30.74 -2.46
N ALA A 644 22.44 29.48 -2.39
CA ALA A 644 22.88 28.53 -1.37
C ALA A 644 24.25 27.90 -1.69
N ARG A 645 25.06 27.67 -0.66
CA ARG A 645 26.28 26.88 -0.78
C ARG A 645 25.93 25.40 -0.91
N LEU A 646 26.14 24.86 -2.11
CA LEU A 646 25.91 23.44 -2.39
C LEU A 646 27.02 22.59 -1.75
N ILE A 647 26.62 21.55 -1.02
CA ILE A 647 27.52 20.54 -0.47
C ILE A 647 27.19 19.18 -1.04
N VAL A 648 28.22 18.49 -1.54
CA VAL A 648 28.12 17.12 -2.02
C VAL A 648 28.54 16.18 -0.90
N GLN A 649 27.68 15.22 -0.53
CA GLN A 649 28.00 14.24 0.52
C GLN A 649 29.32 13.50 0.20
N GLY A 650 30.30 13.58 1.10
CA GLY A 650 31.68 13.13 0.91
C GLY A 650 32.71 14.28 0.93
N GLU A 651 32.31 15.52 0.67
CA GLU A 651 33.17 16.70 0.82
C GLU A 651 33.37 17.07 2.29
N VAL A 652 32.29 16.99 3.07
CA VAL A 652 32.24 17.30 4.51
C VAL A 652 31.51 16.16 5.25
N ASP A 653 31.90 15.90 6.50
CA ASP A 653 31.17 14.99 7.37
C ASP A 653 29.79 15.58 7.71
N VAL A 654 28.73 14.79 7.50
CA VAL A 654 27.36 15.23 7.81
C VAL A 654 27.17 15.47 9.31
N GLN A 655 27.84 14.71 10.19
CA GLN A 655 27.73 14.93 11.63
C GLN A 655 28.33 16.29 12.02
N GLU A 656 29.45 16.68 11.40
CA GLU A 656 30.05 18.01 11.61
C GLU A 656 29.10 19.13 11.14
N LEU A 657 28.43 18.98 10.00
CA LEU A 657 27.41 19.93 9.54
C LEU A 657 26.25 20.06 10.53
N ILE A 658 25.80 18.95 11.11
CA ILE A 658 24.72 18.91 12.13
C ILE A 658 25.15 19.67 13.40
N ILE A 659 26.37 19.45 13.89
CA ILE A 659 26.87 20.13 15.09
C ILE A 659 27.12 21.62 14.82
N THR A 660 27.57 21.96 13.61
CA THR A 660 27.91 23.35 13.24
C THR A 660 26.68 24.20 12.96
N ALA A 661 25.63 23.67 12.32
CA ALA A 661 24.47 24.48 11.95
C ALA A 661 23.61 24.92 13.15
N ALA A 662 22.98 26.09 13.05
CA ALA A 662 22.12 26.64 14.10
C ALA A 662 20.65 26.25 13.91
N VAL A 663 20.18 26.18 12.66
CA VAL A 663 18.82 25.80 12.30
C VAL A 663 18.86 24.80 11.15
N MET A 664 17.93 23.83 11.13
CA MET A 664 17.81 22.84 10.06
C MET A 664 16.44 22.89 9.36
N VAL A 665 16.46 22.80 8.03
CA VAL A 665 15.29 22.46 7.21
C VAL A 665 15.51 21.09 6.57
N THR A 666 14.54 20.20 6.71
CA THR A 666 14.53 18.87 6.09
C THR A 666 13.10 18.46 5.78
N ASP A 667 12.82 17.20 5.50
CA ASP A 667 11.49 16.71 5.12
C ASP A 667 11.11 15.43 5.88
N TYR A 668 11.69 14.29 5.55
CA TYR A 668 11.43 12.98 6.16
C TYR A 668 12.72 12.30 6.65
N SER A 669 13.80 13.06 6.75
CA SER A 669 15.13 12.53 7.05
C SER A 669 15.28 12.20 8.53
N SER A 670 15.94 11.08 8.82
CA SER A 670 16.26 10.69 10.20
C SER A 670 17.34 11.58 10.83
N VAL A 671 18.12 12.31 10.03
CA VAL A 671 19.15 13.26 10.53
C VAL A 671 18.54 14.39 11.37
N ALA A 672 17.24 14.65 11.19
CA ALA A 672 16.49 15.59 12.00
C ALA A 672 16.53 15.25 13.49
N PHE A 673 16.54 13.95 13.83
CA PHE A 673 16.63 13.51 15.23
C PHE A 673 17.98 13.88 15.82
N ASP A 674 19.09 13.53 15.15
CA ASP A 674 20.44 13.92 15.57
C ASP A 674 20.57 15.44 15.80
N PHE A 675 20.01 16.25 14.91
CA PHE A 675 20.00 17.71 15.07
C PHE A 675 19.16 18.16 16.27
N SER A 676 17.94 17.61 16.41
CA SER A 676 17.04 17.91 17.53
C SER A 676 17.59 17.45 18.89
N PHE A 677 18.45 16.43 18.92
CA PHE A 677 19.13 16.01 20.14
C PHE A 677 20.11 17.05 20.63
N LEU A 678 20.55 18.00 19.81
CA LEU A 678 21.31 19.17 20.27
C LEU A 678 20.41 20.30 20.80
N HIS A 679 19.08 20.06 20.88
CA HIS A 679 18.05 21.03 21.24
C HIS A 679 18.05 22.27 20.35
N LYS A 680 18.31 22.06 19.06
CA LYS A 680 18.28 23.07 18.01
C LYS A 680 17.02 22.93 17.15
N PRO A 681 16.47 24.03 16.61
CA PRO A 681 15.19 24.03 15.90
C PRO A 681 15.28 23.34 14.54
N VAL A 682 14.29 22.48 14.27
CA VAL A 682 14.11 21.78 13.01
C VAL A 682 12.78 22.18 12.38
N HIS A 683 12.79 22.38 11.06
CA HIS A 683 11.58 22.59 10.25
C HIS A 683 11.48 21.50 9.19
N TYR A 684 10.29 20.94 9.02
CA TYR A 684 9.99 19.88 8.05
C TYR A 684 9.15 20.41 6.89
N PHE A 685 9.70 20.37 5.68
CA PHE A 685 9.02 20.75 4.45
C PHE A 685 8.48 19.51 3.72
N GLN A 686 7.19 19.24 3.88
CA GLN A 686 6.54 17.96 3.52
C GLN A 686 5.44 18.10 2.46
N PHE A 687 5.68 18.93 1.44
CA PHE A 687 4.74 19.20 0.34
C PHE A 687 4.17 17.94 -0.33
N ASP A 688 4.94 16.85 -0.41
CA ASP A 688 4.56 15.61 -1.11
C ASP A 688 4.21 14.43 -0.19
N ARG A 689 3.75 14.69 1.05
CA ARG A 689 3.54 13.66 2.10
C ARG A 689 2.71 12.47 1.66
N ALA A 690 1.57 12.71 1.03
CA ALA A 690 0.67 11.64 0.59
C ALA A 690 1.35 10.70 -0.43
N ARG A 691 2.10 11.26 -1.38
CA ARG A 691 2.85 10.51 -2.40
C ARG A 691 4.04 9.78 -1.78
N PHE A 692 4.77 10.43 -0.87
CA PHE A 692 5.96 9.89 -0.23
C PHE A 692 5.68 8.67 0.66
N LEU A 693 4.64 8.74 1.50
CA LEU A 693 4.26 7.63 2.38
C LEU A 693 3.49 6.54 1.62
N GLY A 694 2.73 6.93 0.58
CA GLY A 694 1.92 6.00 -0.21
C GLY A 694 0.90 5.24 0.65
N LYS A 695 0.69 3.94 0.37
CA LYS A 695 -0.34 3.12 1.06
C LYS A 695 0.02 2.74 2.50
N GLN A 696 1.28 2.87 2.90
CA GLN A 696 1.76 2.45 4.22
C GLN A 696 2.33 3.67 4.92
N SER A 697 1.66 4.10 6.00
CA SER A 697 2.11 5.21 6.84
C SER A 697 3.52 4.99 7.40
N SER A 698 4.14 6.09 7.84
CA SER A 698 5.23 6.15 8.81
C SER A 698 4.97 5.26 10.05
N HIS A 699 6.04 4.81 10.72
CA HIS A 699 5.94 4.17 12.04
C HIS A 699 5.58 5.15 13.15
N LEU A 700 5.92 6.43 12.93
CA LEU A 700 5.58 7.55 13.79
C LEU A 700 4.30 8.21 13.32
N ASP A 701 3.52 8.72 14.26
CA ASP A 701 2.57 9.80 14.00
C ASP A 701 3.39 11.08 13.79
N LEU A 702 3.56 11.49 12.52
CA LEU A 702 4.50 12.55 12.18
C LEU A 702 4.13 13.88 12.85
N ASP A 703 2.84 14.19 12.95
CA ASP A 703 2.35 15.47 13.49
C ASP A 703 2.47 15.52 15.02
N ALA A 704 2.35 14.37 15.69
CA ALA A 704 2.47 14.27 17.14
C ALA A 704 3.90 14.00 17.64
N GLU A 705 4.77 13.39 16.83
CA GLU A 705 6.04 12.85 17.31
C GLU A 705 7.28 13.49 16.68
N LEU A 706 7.18 14.20 15.55
CA LEU A 706 8.35 14.87 14.99
C LEU A 706 8.80 16.07 15.86
N PRO A 707 10.12 16.22 16.11
CA PRO A 707 10.69 17.29 16.93
C PRO A 707 10.90 18.60 16.13
N GLY A 708 9.84 19.12 15.52
CA GLY A 708 9.88 20.38 14.77
C GLY A 708 8.56 20.72 14.09
N ARG A 709 8.44 21.96 13.61
CA ARG A 709 7.26 22.42 12.85
C ARG A 709 7.21 21.79 11.47
N ILE A 710 6.00 21.56 10.96
CA ILE A 710 5.78 20.94 9.65
C ILE A 710 5.04 21.93 8.76
N ALA A 711 5.63 22.23 7.60
CA ALA A 711 5.03 23.06 6.57
C ALA A 711 4.79 22.22 5.31
N PHE A 712 3.65 22.45 4.65
CA PHE A 712 3.28 21.80 3.39
C PHE A 712 3.51 22.70 2.17
N ASP A 713 3.77 23.98 2.41
CA ASP A 713 4.07 24.99 1.41
C ASP A 713 5.22 25.89 1.88
N SER A 714 5.86 26.59 0.94
CA SER A 714 7.03 27.41 1.22
C SER A 714 6.71 28.66 2.05
N ALA A 715 5.51 29.23 1.93
CA ALA A 715 5.13 30.43 2.66
C ALA A 715 5.01 30.15 4.17
N THR A 716 4.33 29.06 4.54
CA THR A 716 4.25 28.59 5.92
C THR A 716 5.64 28.27 6.48
N LEU A 717 6.50 27.61 5.70
CA LEU A 717 7.88 27.32 6.12
C LEU A 717 8.69 28.59 6.42
N LEU A 718 8.58 29.60 5.56
CA LEU A 718 9.30 30.87 5.72
C LEU A 718 8.79 31.67 6.91
N GLN A 719 7.48 31.65 7.17
CA GLN A 719 6.90 32.22 8.39
C GLN A 719 7.46 31.53 9.63
N ASP A 720 7.45 30.19 9.66
CA ASP A 720 7.97 29.41 10.77
C ASP A 720 9.46 29.67 11.03
N LEU A 721 10.25 29.82 9.97
CA LEU A 721 11.67 30.19 10.06
C LEU A 721 11.85 31.60 10.63
N THR A 722 11.03 32.56 10.21
CA THR A 722 11.06 33.94 10.72
C THR A 722 10.76 33.96 12.23
N GLU A 723 9.68 33.30 12.67
CA GLU A 723 9.33 33.16 14.09
C GLU A 723 10.46 32.48 14.89
N THR A 724 11.20 31.57 14.25
CA THR A 724 12.36 30.91 14.86
C THR A 724 13.55 31.84 15.00
N MET A 725 13.80 32.72 14.04
CA MET A 725 14.84 33.74 14.15
C MET A 725 14.51 34.76 15.23
N ASP A 726 13.24 35.19 15.32
CA ASP A 726 12.76 36.17 16.31
C ASP A 726 12.91 35.71 17.75
N ARG A 727 12.85 34.40 18.01
CA ARG A 727 13.09 33.79 19.32
C ARG A 727 14.54 33.36 19.55
N ASP A 728 15.48 33.95 18.83
CA ASP A 728 16.91 33.67 18.93
C ASP A 728 17.25 32.18 18.69
N LYS A 729 16.56 31.56 17.73
CA LYS A 729 16.78 30.17 17.29
C LYS A 729 16.63 29.14 18.41
N ALA A 730 15.88 29.47 19.46
CA ALA A 730 15.53 28.51 20.50
C ALA A 730 14.52 27.48 19.99
N MET A 731 14.72 26.22 20.32
CA MET A 731 13.75 25.15 20.07
C MET A 731 12.59 25.23 21.09
N GLU A 732 11.35 25.06 20.62
CA GLU A 732 10.19 25.09 21.50
C GLU A 732 10.18 23.92 22.48
N ALA A 733 9.68 24.16 23.70
CA ALA A 733 9.66 23.17 24.78
C ALA A 733 8.93 21.88 24.40
N GLU A 734 7.87 21.96 23.59
CA GLU A 734 7.18 20.78 23.09
C GLU A 734 8.08 19.92 22.19
N TYR A 735 8.83 20.54 21.28
CA TYR A 735 9.72 19.80 20.37
C TYR A 735 10.96 19.26 21.09
N VAL A 736 11.41 19.93 22.16
CA VAL A 736 12.42 19.36 23.09
C VAL A 736 11.91 18.06 23.71
N LEU A 737 10.68 18.05 24.24
CA LEU A 737 10.08 16.84 24.83
C LEU A 737 9.92 15.72 23.79
N ARG A 738 9.53 16.06 22.55
CA ARG A 738 9.43 15.10 21.45
C ARG A 738 10.81 14.54 21.06
N ALA A 739 11.83 15.38 20.98
CA ALA A 739 13.20 14.95 20.71
C ALA A 739 13.71 14.01 21.80
N ASP A 740 13.57 14.39 23.07
CA ASP A 740 14.05 13.60 24.20
C ASP A 740 13.33 12.24 24.34
N ALA A 741 12.09 12.11 23.84
CA ALA A 741 11.40 10.82 23.76
C ALA A 741 12.15 9.79 22.89
N PHE A 742 12.97 10.24 21.94
CA PHE A 742 13.80 9.41 21.07
C PHE A 742 15.26 9.27 21.54
N MET A 743 15.63 9.80 22.71
CA MET A 743 16.96 9.60 23.29
C MET A 743 16.87 9.23 24.77
N THR A 744 16.92 7.92 25.06
CA THR A 744 16.80 7.43 26.45
C THR A 744 18.06 7.70 27.28
N HIS A 745 19.25 7.66 26.66
CA HIS A 745 20.52 7.93 27.33
C HIS A 745 21.16 9.17 26.72
N ARG A 746 21.24 10.25 27.50
CA ARG A 746 21.82 11.53 27.09
C ARG A 746 23.18 11.74 27.76
N ASP A 747 24.14 10.94 27.34
CA ASP A 747 25.52 10.95 27.84
C ASP A 747 26.49 10.50 26.73
N GLN A 748 27.80 10.50 27.01
CA GLN A 748 28.85 10.03 26.11
C GLN A 748 29.27 8.56 26.39
N GLY A 749 28.35 7.76 26.95
CA GLY A 749 28.56 6.35 27.32
C GLY A 749 27.94 5.34 26.34
N ASN A 750 27.55 5.78 25.14
CA ASN A 750 26.82 4.94 24.18
C ASN A 750 27.69 3.80 23.65
N SER A 751 28.93 4.07 23.24
CA SER A 751 29.83 3.04 22.71
C SER A 751 30.17 1.97 23.75
N GLN A 752 30.27 2.35 25.03
CA GLN A 752 30.43 1.42 26.13
C GLN A 752 29.22 0.50 26.29
N ARG A 753 28.00 1.05 26.33
CA ARG A 753 26.75 0.28 26.42
C ARG A 753 26.55 -0.65 25.23
N VAL A 754 26.78 -0.13 24.01
CA VAL A 754 26.75 -0.90 22.76
C VAL A 754 27.68 -2.10 22.86
N THR A 755 28.94 -1.89 23.27
CA THR A 755 29.92 -2.96 23.40
C THR A 755 29.47 -4.03 24.41
N ALA A 756 28.97 -3.62 25.58
CA ALA A 756 28.51 -4.53 26.62
C ALA A 756 27.35 -5.44 26.16
N GLU A 757 26.39 -4.90 25.40
CA GLU A 757 25.28 -5.69 24.85
C GLU A 757 25.75 -6.66 23.74
N ILE A 758 26.72 -6.26 22.91
CA ILE A 758 27.28 -7.14 21.87
C ILE A 758 28.02 -8.34 22.47
N GLU A 759 28.73 -8.14 23.58
CA GLU A 759 29.42 -9.22 24.29
C GLU A 759 28.45 -10.26 24.85
N GLN A 760 27.35 -9.80 25.44
CA GLN A 760 26.30 -10.65 26.00
C GLN A 760 25.44 -11.33 24.94
N ALA A 761 25.43 -10.82 23.71
CA ALA A 761 24.60 -11.35 22.64
C ALA A 761 25.06 -12.74 22.16
N ALA A 762 24.15 -13.71 22.25
CA ALA A 762 24.36 -15.06 21.74
C ALA A 762 23.95 -15.17 20.26
N LEU A 763 24.70 -15.97 19.50
CA LEU A 763 24.27 -16.37 18.16
C LEU A 763 22.93 -17.13 18.26
N ARG A 764 21.86 -16.57 17.70
CA ARG A 764 20.60 -17.30 17.64
C ARG A 764 20.72 -18.46 16.65
N ARG A 765 20.19 -19.63 17.03
CA ARG A 765 20.02 -20.74 16.08
C ARG A 765 19.31 -20.19 14.86
N ARG A 766 19.74 -20.58 13.64
CA ARG A 766 19.06 -20.27 12.37
C ARG A 766 17.59 -20.76 12.39
N SER A 767 16.72 -20.12 13.16
CA SER A 767 15.29 -20.31 13.11
C SER A 767 14.83 -19.57 11.86
N GLN A 768 14.78 -20.31 10.76
CA GLN A 768 14.07 -20.00 9.52
C GLN A 768 14.12 -18.52 9.10
N ASP A 769 15.24 -18.15 8.46
CA ASP A 769 15.41 -16.93 7.66
C ASP A 769 14.09 -16.46 7.01
N GLY A 770 13.76 -15.16 7.04
CA GLY A 770 12.47 -14.59 6.61
C GLY A 770 11.97 -15.01 5.22
N TRP A 771 12.86 -15.44 4.32
CA TRP A 771 12.44 -16.02 3.04
C TRP A 771 11.80 -17.42 3.19
N LYS A 772 12.23 -18.24 4.15
CA LYS A 772 11.58 -19.53 4.50
C LYS A 772 10.24 -19.34 5.21
N ALA A 773 9.98 -18.19 5.84
CA ALA A 773 8.67 -17.84 6.41
C ALA A 773 7.59 -17.60 5.34
N GLU A 774 7.98 -17.28 4.09
CA GLU A 774 7.05 -17.12 2.96
C GLU A 774 6.20 -18.38 2.71
N LEU A 775 6.76 -19.57 2.98
CA LEU A 775 6.05 -20.84 2.80
C LEU A 775 5.02 -21.10 3.92
N PRO A 776 5.37 -21.08 5.22
CA PRO A 776 4.41 -21.09 6.32
C PRO A 776 3.33 -20.02 6.19
N GLU A 777 3.66 -18.78 5.81
CA GLU A 777 2.66 -17.73 5.61
C GLU A 777 1.70 -18.05 4.46
N LYS A 778 2.21 -18.53 3.32
CA LYS A 778 1.37 -18.97 2.20
C LYS A 778 0.52 -20.19 2.57
N LEU A 779 1.07 -21.12 3.34
CA LEU A 779 0.36 -22.28 3.86
C LEU A 779 -0.74 -21.87 4.83
N MET A 780 -0.45 -20.97 5.77
CA MET A 780 -1.42 -20.42 6.71
C MET A 780 -2.51 -19.64 5.98
N ARG A 781 -2.16 -18.82 4.99
CA ARG A 781 -3.13 -18.09 4.15
C ARG A 781 -4.00 -19.05 3.35
N ARG A 782 -3.47 -20.19 2.90
CA ARG A 782 -4.25 -21.26 2.27
C ARG A 782 -5.13 -21.99 3.29
N PHE A 783 -4.59 -22.30 4.46
CA PHE A 783 -5.31 -22.97 5.55
C PHE A 783 -6.48 -22.13 6.05
N ARG A 784 -6.31 -20.81 6.20
CA ARG A 784 -7.39 -19.86 6.54
C ARG A 784 -8.50 -19.80 5.48
N LYS A 785 -8.24 -20.23 4.25
CA LYS A 785 -9.23 -20.36 3.16
C LYS A 785 -9.84 -21.76 3.06
N ASP A 786 -9.29 -22.73 3.79
CA ASP A 786 -9.81 -24.11 3.84
C ASP A 786 -11.08 -24.14 4.69
N LYS A 787 -12.07 -24.93 4.26
CA LYS A 787 -13.36 -25.08 4.96
C LYS A 787 -13.19 -25.62 6.39
N ARG A 788 -12.09 -26.33 6.69
CA ARG A 788 -11.80 -26.92 8.01
C ARG A 788 -11.24 -25.92 9.02
N TYR A 789 -10.78 -24.74 8.60
CA TYR A 789 -10.13 -23.77 9.47
C TYR A 789 -10.96 -23.46 10.72
N PHE A 790 -12.22 -23.08 10.53
CA PHE A 790 -13.11 -22.73 11.63
C PHE A 790 -13.39 -23.91 12.57
N SER A 791 -13.46 -25.14 12.05
CA SER A 791 -13.61 -26.33 12.89
C SER A 791 -12.38 -26.56 13.77
N VAL A 792 -11.17 -26.38 13.23
CA VAL A 792 -9.92 -26.48 13.99
C VAL A 792 -9.81 -25.37 15.03
N MET A 793 -10.12 -24.13 14.67
CA MET A 793 -10.07 -23.00 15.60
C MET A 793 -11.12 -23.10 16.72
N ARG A 794 -12.32 -23.63 16.43
CA ARG A 794 -13.32 -23.95 17.47
C ARG A 794 -12.82 -25.02 18.43
N ALA A 795 -12.15 -26.05 17.93
CA ALA A 795 -11.54 -27.08 18.77
C ALA A 795 -10.42 -26.50 19.64
N LEU A 796 -9.58 -25.63 19.07
CA LEU A 796 -8.55 -24.89 19.79
C LEU A 796 -9.16 -24.02 20.90
N PHE A 797 -10.16 -23.19 20.58
CA PHE A 797 -10.86 -22.37 21.57
C PHE A 797 -11.41 -23.20 22.73
N LYS A 798 -12.06 -24.33 22.43
CA LYS A 798 -12.62 -25.24 23.45
C LYS A 798 -11.53 -25.89 24.30
N ALA A 799 -10.38 -26.24 23.72
CA ALA A 799 -9.25 -26.79 24.45
C ALA A 799 -8.61 -25.75 25.38
N VAL A 800 -8.36 -24.53 24.87
CA VAL A 800 -7.79 -23.42 25.65
C VAL A 800 -8.77 -22.93 26.73
N SER A 801 -10.07 -22.99 26.49
CA SER A 801 -11.09 -22.64 27.49
C SER A 801 -11.07 -23.55 28.74
N ARG A 802 -10.30 -24.66 28.72
CA ARG A 802 -10.10 -25.55 29.89
C ARG A 802 -8.89 -25.18 30.75
N THR A 803 -7.99 -24.32 30.26
CA THR A 803 -6.89 -23.79 31.08
C THR A 803 -7.43 -22.78 32.10
N PRO A 804 -6.65 -22.39 33.11
CA PRO A 804 -7.03 -21.28 33.99
C PRO A 804 -7.31 -19.99 33.21
N ALA A 805 -8.27 -19.19 33.69
CA ALA A 805 -8.53 -17.85 33.18
C ALA A 805 -7.38 -16.92 33.55
N ASP A 806 -7.24 -15.84 32.79
CA ASP A 806 -6.29 -14.77 33.07
C ASP A 806 -7.06 -13.54 33.56
N ASP A 807 -7.00 -13.32 34.87
CA ASP A 807 -7.75 -12.25 35.53
C ASP A 807 -7.26 -10.85 35.18
N ASN A 808 -6.04 -10.75 34.66
CA ASN A 808 -5.42 -9.50 34.23
C ASN A 808 -5.52 -9.30 32.71
N LEU A 809 -6.40 -10.03 32.02
CA LEU A 809 -6.52 -9.96 30.56
C LEU A 809 -7.84 -9.33 30.13
N ILE A 810 -7.73 -8.20 29.41
CA ILE A 810 -8.85 -7.45 28.84
C ILE A 810 -8.77 -7.49 27.31
N VAL A 811 -9.81 -7.98 26.65
CA VAL A 811 -9.88 -8.04 25.18
C VAL A 811 -10.86 -7.00 24.67
N PHE A 812 -10.41 -6.16 23.74
CA PHE A 812 -11.21 -5.13 23.08
C PHE A 812 -11.41 -5.46 21.59
N GLU A 813 -12.63 -5.25 21.08
CA GLU A 813 -12.93 -5.29 19.64
C GLU A 813 -13.94 -4.19 19.28
N SER A 814 -13.60 -3.35 18.31
CA SER A 814 -14.52 -2.36 17.74
C SER A 814 -14.70 -2.59 16.25
N GLY A 815 -15.94 -2.45 15.73
CA GLY A 815 -16.24 -2.50 14.29
C GLY A 815 -15.75 -3.78 13.59
N LEU A 816 -15.91 -4.93 14.26
CA LEU A 816 -15.40 -6.23 13.80
C LEU A 816 -13.88 -6.22 13.54
N GLY A 817 -13.13 -5.52 14.40
CA GLY A 817 -11.67 -5.41 14.35
C GLY A 817 -11.15 -4.54 13.23
N LYS A 818 -12.00 -3.69 12.62
CA LYS A 818 -11.61 -2.77 11.56
C LYS A 818 -11.36 -1.35 12.05
N GLN A 819 -11.91 -0.97 13.19
CA GLN A 819 -11.82 0.40 13.72
C GLN A 819 -11.13 0.42 15.08
N TYR A 820 -10.38 1.49 15.31
CA TYR A 820 -9.98 1.94 16.63
C TYR A 820 -10.81 3.21 16.87
N GLY A 821 -11.93 3.03 17.58
CA GLY A 821 -12.99 4.04 17.68
C GLY A 821 -14.17 3.48 18.46
N ASP A 822 -15.21 4.29 18.61
CA ASP A 822 -16.41 3.97 19.39
C ASP A 822 -16.11 3.71 20.88
N SER A 823 -17.11 3.34 21.69
CA SER A 823 -17.00 3.26 23.14
C SER A 823 -15.86 2.35 23.64
N PRO A 824 -15.51 1.22 22.98
CA PRO A 824 -14.34 0.43 23.38
C PRO A 824 -13.04 1.24 23.42
N ARG A 825 -12.84 2.20 22.47
CA ARG A 825 -11.62 3.04 22.41
C ARG A 825 -11.50 3.87 23.66
N TYR A 826 -12.54 4.62 23.99
CA TYR A 826 -12.52 5.55 25.11
C TYR A 826 -12.43 4.84 26.47
N ILE A 827 -12.99 3.64 26.61
CA ILE A 827 -12.75 2.79 27.81
C ILE A 827 -11.27 2.40 27.92
N TYR A 828 -10.63 2.03 26.80
CA TYR A 828 -9.23 1.67 26.78
C TYR A 828 -8.31 2.85 27.04
N GLU A 829 -8.57 3.99 26.41
CA GLU A 829 -7.80 5.22 26.64
C GLU A 829 -7.90 5.66 28.10
N GLU A 830 -9.07 5.53 28.73
CA GLU A 830 -9.22 5.80 30.16
C GLU A 830 -8.44 4.81 31.05
N LEU A 831 -8.40 3.52 30.69
CA LEU A 831 -7.57 2.54 31.40
C LEU A 831 -6.08 2.86 31.28
N VAL A 832 -5.62 3.25 30.09
CA VAL A 832 -4.22 3.66 29.87
C VAL A 832 -3.92 4.94 30.64
N ARG A 833 -4.78 5.96 30.53
CA ARG A 833 -4.66 7.26 31.23
C ARG A 833 -4.64 7.10 32.74
N SER A 834 -5.41 6.16 33.27
CA SER A 834 -5.44 5.84 34.70
C SER A 834 -4.30 4.93 35.17
N GLY A 835 -3.34 4.57 34.30
CA GLY A 835 -2.17 3.77 34.67
C GLY A 835 -2.48 2.31 34.96
N ASP A 836 -3.51 1.75 34.33
CA ASP A 836 -3.87 0.34 34.50
C ASP A 836 -2.78 -0.61 33.98
N THR A 837 -2.31 -1.53 34.82
CA THR A 837 -1.21 -2.46 34.51
C THR A 837 -1.66 -3.79 33.92
N ARG A 838 -2.95 -4.00 33.69
CA ARG A 838 -3.45 -5.25 33.09
C ARG A 838 -3.08 -5.31 31.62
N THR A 839 -2.98 -6.54 31.10
CA THR A 839 -2.70 -6.81 29.69
C THR A 839 -3.94 -6.50 28.87
N LYS A 840 -3.81 -5.59 27.92
CA LYS A 840 -4.89 -5.15 27.03
C LYS A 840 -4.64 -5.77 25.66
N VAL A 841 -5.58 -6.56 25.17
CA VAL A 841 -5.51 -7.18 23.85
C VAL A 841 -6.49 -6.51 22.93
N TRP A 842 -5.99 -5.79 21.94
CA TRP A 842 -6.79 -5.08 20.99
C TRP A 842 -6.93 -5.88 19.68
N ILE A 843 -8.15 -6.29 19.35
CA ILE A 843 -8.44 -7.00 18.09
C ILE A 843 -8.61 -5.94 17.00
N TYR A 844 -7.59 -5.77 16.15
CA TYR A 844 -7.58 -4.72 15.14
C TYR A 844 -6.67 -5.03 13.96
N SER A 845 -7.05 -4.52 12.80
CA SER A 845 -6.30 -4.66 11.55
C SER A 845 -6.02 -3.34 10.84
N GLY A 846 -6.32 -2.19 11.45
CA GLY A 846 -6.03 -0.87 10.87
C GLY A 846 -4.66 -0.34 11.26
N ALA A 847 -4.47 0.97 11.10
CA ALA A 847 -3.17 1.64 11.18
C ALA A 847 -2.87 2.32 12.52
N HIS A 848 -3.83 2.42 13.45
CA HIS A 848 -3.56 2.96 14.79
C HIS A 848 -2.42 2.21 15.51
N ARG A 849 -1.55 2.95 16.19
CA ARG A 849 -0.41 2.43 16.95
C ARG A 849 -0.62 2.71 18.43
N PHE A 850 -0.65 1.63 19.22
CA PHE A 850 -0.83 1.71 20.66
C PHE A 850 0.51 2.02 21.34
N THR A 851 0.51 2.97 22.27
CA THR A 851 1.71 3.41 23.00
C THR A 851 1.90 2.73 24.36
N ASP A 852 0.84 2.12 24.92
CA ASP A 852 0.90 1.37 26.18
C ASP A 852 1.70 0.07 25.99
N SER A 853 2.75 -0.13 26.79
CA SER A 853 3.60 -1.34 26.75
C SER A 853 2.85 -2.61 27.14
N ASN A 854 1.71 -2.50 27.83
CA ASN A 854 0.87 -3.63 28.20
C ASN A 854 -0.20 -3.95 27.15
N THR A 855 -0.14 -3.30 25.98
CA THR A 855 -1.11 -3.49 24.89
C THR A 855 -0.58 -4.39 23.78
N ILE A 856 -1.34 -5.42 23.44
CA ILE A 856 -1.04 -6.40 22.39
C ILE A 856 -2.09 -6.25 21.29
N THR A 857 -1.66 -6.02 20.05
CA THR A 857 -2.57 -5.98 18.90
C THR A 857 -2.63 -7.33 18.19
N ILE A 858 -3.84 -7.85 17.92
CA ILE A 858 -4.04 -9.10 17.19
C ILE A 858 -5.06 -8.97 16.06
N LYS A 859 -4.95 -9.82 15.04
CA LYS A 859 -5.88 -9.82 13.90
C LYS A 859 -7.11 -10.66 14.20
N ARG A 860 -8.29 -10.14 13.86
CA ARG A 860 -9.55 -10.88 14.00
C ARG A 860 -9.52 -12.24 13.30
N LEU A 861 -10.09 -13.26 13.95
CA LEU A 861 -10.13 -14.66 13.50
C LEU A 861 -8.75 -15.31 13.26
N SER A 862 -7.65 -14.76 13.80
CA SER A 862 -6.36 -15.45 13.83
C SER A 862 -6.32 -16.52 14.94
N PRO A 863 -5.33 -17.43 14.97
CA PRO A 863 -5.16 -18.35 16.09
C PRO A 863 -5.08 -17.63 17.46
N GLU A 864 -4.38 -16.49 17.53
CA GLU A 864 -4.25 -15.65 18.72
C GLU A 864 -5.60 -15.09 19.17
N TYR A 865 -6.50 -14.73 18.23
CA TYR A 865 -7.86 -14.29 18.55
C TYR A 865 -8.63 -15.34 19.35
N PHE A 866 -8.55 -16.62 18.95
CA PHE A 866 -9.18 -17.71 19.71
C PHE A 866 -8.48 -17.98 21.04
N TRP A 867 -7.16 -17.83 21.10
CA TRP A 867 -6.37 -18.01 22.30
C TRP A 867 -6.72 -16.99 23.39
N TYR A 868 -6.66 -15.69 23.05
CA TYR A 868 -6.88 -14.61 24.02
C TYR A 868 -8.34 -14.56 24.48
N LEU A 869 -9.32 -14.70 23.57
CA LEU A 869 -10.73 -14.75 23.98
C LEU A 869 -11.02 -15.93 24.93
N ALA A 870 -10.40 -17.09 24.71
CA ALA A 870 -10.60 -18.26 25.57
C ALA A 870 -10.01 -18.10 26.99
N ARG A 871 -9.04 -17.20 27.18
CA ARG A 871 -8.37 -16.97 28.48
C ARG A 871 -8.85 -15.71 29.19
N ALA A 872 -9.31 -14.70 28.45
CA ALA A 872 -9.61 -13.38 29.00
C ALA A 872 -10.74 -13.39 30.03
N LYS A 873 -10.54 -12.62 31.10
CA LYS A 873 -11.60 -12.29 32.06
C LYS A 873 -12.55 -11.27 31.47
N TYR A 874 -12.05 -10.25 30.77
CA TYR A 874 -12.89 -9.16 30.25
C TYR A 874 -12.94 -9.17 28.71
N TRP A 875 -14.15 -9.10 28.18
CA TRP A 875 -14.47 -8.92 26.77
C TRP A 875 -15.21 -7.58 26.63
N VAL A 876 -14.65 -6.64 25.88
CA VAL A 876 -15.24 -5.31 25.63
C VAL A 876 -15.47 -5.17 24.14
N SER A 877 -16.72 -4.99 23.72
CA SER A 877 -17.04 -4.78 22.31
C SER A 877 -18.32 -3.98 22.12
N ASN A 878 -18.38 -3.23 21.03
CA ASN A 878 -19.58 -2.51 20.57
C ASN A 878 -20.46 -3.33 19.62
N GLN A 879 -19.99 -4.52 19.25
CA GLN A 879 -20.72 -5.49 18.46
C GLN A 879 -20.62 -6.87 19.12
N SER A 880 -21.11 -7.90 18.43
CA SER A 880 -21.07 -9.27 18.92
C SER A 880 -19.88 -10.05 18.38
N PHE A 881 -19.20 -10.77 19.27
CA PHE A 881 -18.34 -11.87 18.88
C PHE A 881 -19.15 -12.99 18.20
N PRO A 882 -18.52 -13.84 17.36
CA PRO A 882 -19.21 -14.95 16.74
C PRO A 882 -19.93 -15.85 17.76
N HIS A 883 -21.23 -16.12 17.53
CA HIS A 883 -22.11 -16.87 18.45
C HIS A 883 -21.62 -18.26 18.89
N TYR A 884 -20.65 -18.85 18.18
CA TYR A 884 -20.05 -20.14 18.52
C TYR A 884 -18.92 -20.03 19.54
N LEU A 885 -18.49 -18.81 19.89
CA LEU A 885 -17.58 -18.55 21.00
C LEU A 885 -18.40 -18.29 22.25
N ARG A 886 -18.01 -18.92 23.36
CA ARG A 886 -18.69 -18.73 24.64
C ARG A 886 -17.75 -18.12 25.65
N ARG A 887 -18.19 -17.04 26.29
CA ARG A 887 -17.51 -16.43 27.43
C ARG A 887 -17.42 -17.46 28.55
N ARG A 888 -16.36 -17.42 29.35
CA ARG A 888 -16.29 -18.16 30.62
C ARG A 888 -17.39 -17.72 31.58
N LYS A 889 -17.88 -18.62 32.43
CA LYS A 889 -18.98 -18.33 33.37
C LYS A 889 -18.70 -17.11 34.27
N GLU A 890 -17.46 -16.99 34.75
CA GLU A 890 -16.99 -15.90 35.63
C GLU A 890 -16.40 -14.68 34.89
N GLY A 891 -16.31 -14.72 33.56
CA GLY A 891 -15.79 -13.57 32.80
C GLY A 891 -16.77 -12.38 32.82
N ILE A 892 -16.40 -11.27 32.23
CA ILE A 892 -17.28 -10.12 31.99
C ILE A 892 -17.26 -9.85 30.50
N PHE A 893 -18.41 -9.96 29.85
CA PHE A 893 -18.64 -9.38 28.52
C PHE A 893 -19.42 -8.09 28.71
N LEU A 894 -18.69 -6.99 28.56
CA LEU A 894 -19.19 -5.63 28.51
C LEU A 894 -19.53 -5.29 27.05
N GLN A 895 -20.82 -5.36 26.72
CA GLN A 895 -21.34 -4.91 25.44
C GLN A 895 -21.58 -3.40 25.53
N THR A 896 -20.91 -2.60 24.68
CA THR A 896 -21.13 -1.16 24.66
C THR A 896 -22.25 -0.76 23.71
N TRP A 897 -22.68 -1.67 22.82
CA TRP A 897 -23.55 -1.34 21.70
C TRP A 897 -22.96 -0.18 20.86
N HIS A 898 -23.72 0.37 19.92
CA HIS A 898 -23.21 1.33 18.94
C HIS A 898 -24.20 2.44 18.59
N GLY A 899 -25.14 2.76 19.49
CA GLY A 899 -26.00 3.94 19.38
C GLY A 899 -27.39 3.76 19.95
N THR A 900 -28.05 4.88 20.22
CA THR A 900 -29.42 4.89 20.72
C THR A 900 -30.38 4.36 19.65
N PRO A 901 -31.21 3.35 19.97
CA PRO A 901 -32.14 2.76 18.99
C PRO A 901 -33.19 3.76 18.46
N LEU A 902 -33.22 3.99 17.15
CA LEU A 902 -34.37 4.64 16.48
C LEU A 902 -35.33 3.61 15.88
N LYS A 903 -34.79 2.60 15.20
CA LYS A 903 -35.52 1.63 14.37
C LYS A 903 -35.86 0.38 15.16
N HIS A 904 -36.96 -0.29 14.81
CA HIS A 904 -37.22 -1.61 15.39
C HIS A 904 -36.10 -2.60 15.05
N MET A 905 -35.80 -3.50 15.98
CA MET A 905 -34.66 -4.41 15.90
C MET A 905 -35.01 -5.81 16.38
N ALA A 906 -34.41 -6.81 15.74
CA ALA A 906 -34.46 -8.20 16.14
C ALA A 906 -35.89 -8.72 16.41
N LEU A 907 -36.28 -8.94 17.67
CA LEU A 907 -37.62 -9.45 18.02
C LEU A 907 -38.75 -8.45 17.79
N ASP A 908 -38.42 -7.16 17.74
CA ASP A 908 -39.41 -6.08 17.58
C ASP A 908 -39.69 -5.77 16.08
N ILE A 909 -39.06 -6.50 15.15
CA ILE A 909 -39.32 -6.41 13.70
C ILE A 909 -40.37 -7.46 13.30
N GLU A 910 -41.42 -7.05 12.59
CA GLU A 910 -42.48 -7.96 12.10
C GLU A 910 -42.00 -8.84 10.94
N GLU A 911 -41.38 -8.25 9.90
CA GLU A 911 -40.81 -8.96 8.74
C GLU A 911 -39.34 -8.58 8.51
N ILE A 912 -38.47 -9.58 8.30
CA ILE A 912 -37.02 -9.35 8.10
C ILE A 912 -36.65 -9.56 6.63
N HIS A 913 -36.43 -8.45 5.92
CA HIS A 913 -35.96 -8.47 4.53
C HIS A 913 -34.42 -8.54 4.45
N GLY A 914 -33.90 -9.12 3.35
CA GLY A 914 -32.46 -9.13 3.04
C GLY A 914 -31.55 -10.00 3.93
N ARG A 915 -32.10 -10.87 4.79
CA ARG A 915 -31.35 -11.77 5.70
C ARG A 915 -31.74 -13.24 5.52
N ASP A 916 -30.86 -14.15 5.92
CA ASP A 916 -31.08 -15.60 5.81
C ASP A 916 -31.89 -16.19 6.98
N GLU A 917 -32.56 -17.32 6.74
CA GLU A 917 -33.31 -18.07 7.75
C GLU A 917 -32.46 -18.36 9.00
N GLY A 918 -33.01 -18.03 10.18
CA GLY A 918 -32.33 -18.22 11.47
C GLY A 918 -31.38 -17.09 11.89
N TYR A 919 -31.35 -15.95 11.17
CA TYR A 919 -30.62 -14.74 11.56
C TYR A 919 -30.93 -14.31 13.01
N VAL A 920 -32.22 -14.15 13.36
CA VAL A 920 -32.68 -13.74 14.70
C VAL A 920 -32.16 -14.70 15.77
N GLN A 921 -32.26 -16.01 15.53
CA GLN A 921 -31.81 -17.00 16.49
C GLN A 921 -30.30 -16.91 16.77
N ARG A 922 -29.49 -16.58 15.76
CA ARG A 922 -28.04 -16.35 15.94
C ARG A 922 -27.76 -15.07 16.71
N VAL A 923 -28.52 -14.01 16.46
CA VAL A 923 -28.44 -12.74 17.21
C VAL A 923 -28.79 -12.94 18.68
N LEU A 924 -29.89 -13.65 18.98
CA LEU A 924 -30.27 -13.98 20.36
C LEU A 924 -29.23 -14.86 21.04
N ASN A 925 -28.63 -15.81 20.33
CA ASN A 925 -27.55 -16.64 20.88
C ASN A 925 -26.27 -15.83 21.19
N ALA A 926 -25.98 -14.80 20.41
CA ALA A 926 -24.88 -13.88 20.69
C ALA A 926 -25.19 -13.00 21.92
N THR A 927 -26.43 -12.49 22.01
CA THR A 927 -26.89 -11.64 23.14
C THR A 927 -26.81 -12.38 24.47
N LYS A 928 -27.10 -13.69 24.50
CA LYS A 928 -26.94 -14.53 25.71
C LYS A 928 -25.51 -14.56 26.29
N GLN A 929 -24.50 -14.13 25.53
CA GLN A 929 -23.12 -14.06 26.02
C GLN A 929 -22.85 -12.77 26.81
N TRP A 930 -23.63 -11.71 26.57
CA TRP A 930 -23.45 -10.41 27.18
C TRP A 930 -23.78 -10.50 28.66
N SER A 931 -22.81 -10.17 29.51
CA SER A 931 -23.05 -10.09 30.96
C SER A 931 -23.60 -8.72 31.35
N HIS A 932 -23.09 -7.68 30.68
CA HIS A 932 -23.40 -6.28 30.95
C HIS A 932 -23.60 -5.57 29.62
N LEU A 933 -24.51 -4.60 29.61
CA LEU A 933 -24.77 -3.71 28.49
C LEU A 933 -24.59 -2.27 28.99
N ILE A 934 -23.73 -1.49 28.34
CA ILE A 934 -23.71 -0.04 28.56
C ILE A 934 -24.92 0.57 27.89
N SER A 935 -25.64 1.40 28.63
CA SER A 935 -26.83 2.11 28.16
C SER A 935 -26.65 3.61 28.39
N PRO A 936 -27.03 4.47 27.44
CA PRO A 936 -27.01 5.92 27.64
C PRO A 936 -28.22 6.40 28.46
N SER A 937 -29.34 5.67 28.43
CA SER A 937 -30.59 6.09 29.04
C SER A 937 -31.54 4.92 29.31
N LYS A 938 -32.54 5.17 30.15
CA LYS A 938 -33.65 4.23 30.39
C LYS A 938 -34.37 3.81 29.11
N TYR A 939 -34.49 4.72 28.14
CA TYR A 939 -35.08 4.45 26.83
C TYR A 939 -34.35 3.29 26.11
N THR A 940 -33.03 3.38 25.98
CA THR A 940 -32.22 2.32 25.37
C THR A 940 -32.28 1.02 26.19
N THR A 941 -32.26 1.13 27.51
CA THR A 941 -32.36 -0.04 28.41
C THR A 941 -33.61 -0.87 28.13
N GLU A 942 -34.79 -0.24 28.02
CA GLU A 942 -36.05 -0.96 27.82
C GLU A 942 -36.15 -1.56 26.42
N ILE A 943 -35.69 -0.86 25.38
CA ILE A 943 -35.66 -1.41 24.02
C ILE A 943 -34.74 -2.63 23.93
N MET A 944 -33.55 -2.57 24.54
CA MET A 944 -32.60 -3.68 24.48
C MET A 944 -33.12 -4.93 25.23
N LYS A 945 -33.93 -4.74 26.28
CA LYS A 945 -34.65 -5.85 26.94
C LYS A 945 -35.73 -6.45 26.03
N SER A 946 -36.45 -5.64 25.27
CA SER A 946 -37.47 -6.11 24.31
C SER A 946 -36.83 -6.77 23.08
N ALA A 947 -36.22 -5.95 22.21
CA ALA A 947 -35.67 -6.34 20.92
C ALA A 947 -34.69 -7.53 20.97
N TYR A 948 -33.82 -7.58 21.99
CA TYR A 948 -32.77 -8.60 22.09
C TYR A 948 -33.02 -9.64 23.19
N SER A 949 -34.13 -9.54 23.94
CA SER A 949 -34.39 -10.38 25.12
C SER A 949 -33.20 -10.37 26.10
N PHE A 950 -32.58 -9.20 26.27
CA PHE A 950 -31.41 -9.06 27.13
C PHE A 950 -31.80 -9.22 28.61
N SER A 951 -31.16 -10.16 29.29
CA SER A 951 -31.44 -10.52 30.69
C SER A 951 -30.27 -10.24 31.64
N GLY A 952 -29.18 -9.63 31.15
CA GLY A 952 -28.05 -9.22 31.97
C GLY A 952 -28.26 -7.85 32.64
N ILE A 953 -27.17 -7.28 33.16
CA ILE A 953 -27.21 -5.96 33.82
C ILE A 953 -27.04 -4.86 32.76
N ALA A 954 -28.08 -4.07 32.52
CA ALA A 954 -27.97 -2.82 31.77
C ALA A 954 -27.47 -1.71 32.71
N ALA A 955 -26.32 -1.13 32.41
CA ALA A 955 -25.68 -0.08 33.19
C ALA A 955 -25.87 1.26 32.48
N GLU A 956 -26.78 2.08 33.00
CA GLU A 956 -27.05 3.42 32.52
C GLU A 956 -25.94 4.38 32.99
N LEU A 957 -24.91 4.57 32.16
CA LEU A 957 -23.69 5.32 32.51
C LEU A 957 -23.29 6.37 31.47
N GLY A 958 -24.06 6.50 30.38
CA GLY A 958 -23.68 7.26 29.19
C GLY A 958 -22.85 6.41 28.22
N TYR A 959 -22.62 6.90 27.01
CA TYR A 959 -21.68 6.25 26.09
C TYR A 959 -20.27 6.82 26.24
N PRO A 960 -19.25 6.00 26.55
CA PRO A 960 -17.85 6.41 26.57
C PRO A 960 -17.41 7.17 25.31
N ARG A 961 -17.94 6.83 24.13
CA ARG A 961 -17.59 7.51 22.87
C ARG A 961 -17.99 8.99 22.83
N ASN A 962 -19.00 9.39 23.60
CA ASN A 962 -19.50 10.75 23.59
C ASN A 962 -18.70 11.68 24.52
N ASP A 963 -17.76 11.15 25.32
CA ASP A 963 -16.98 11.96 26.25
C ASP A 963 -16.18 13.07 25.54
N ILE A 964 -15.68 12.79 24.34
CA ILE A 964 -14.92 13.74 23.51
C ILE A 964 -15.76 14.96 23.08
N LEU A 965 -17.09 14.81 22.98
CA LEU A 965 -17.98 15.90 22.55
C LEU A 965 -18.20 16.92 23.67
N MET A 966 -17.97 16.52 24.91
CA MET A 966 -18.30 17.27 26.12
C MET A 966 -17.07 17.61 26.97
N SER A 967 -15.87 17.25 26.51
CA SER A 967 -14.64 17.49 27.24
C SER A 967 -14.24 18.97 27.19
N SER A 968 -13.53 19.44 28.23
CA SER A 968 -13.08 20.84 28.31
C SER A 968 -12.08 21.22 27.21
N ASP A 969 -11.42 20.24 26.59
CA ASP A 969 -10.47 20.41 25.49
C ASP A 969 -11.11 20.22 24.10
N ALA A 970 -12.44 20.06 24.00
CA ALA A 970 -13.14 19.87 22.72
C ALA A 970 -12.82 20.94 21.66
N PRO A 971 -12.73 22.26 21.97
CA PRO A 971 -12.37 23.26 20.97
C PRO A 971 -10.96 23.09 20.39
N ALA A 972 -9.99 22.72 21.24
CA ALA A 972 -8.63 22.45 20.79
C ALA A 972 -8.55 21.17 19.94
N ARG A 973 -9.34 20.14 20.29
CA ARG A 973 -9.47 18.92 19.48
C ARG A 973 -10.11 19.21 18.13
N GLU A 974 -11.19 19.98 18.11
CA GLU A 974 -11.86 20.41 16.89
C GLU A 974 -10.87 21.08 15.93
N ALA A 975 -10.09 22.05 16.41
CA ALA A 975 -9.08 22.73 15.59
C ALA A 975 -8.09 21.73 14.95
N LYS A 976 -7.56 20.80 15.76
CA LYS A 976 -6.64 19.75 15.30
C LYS A 976 -7.28 18.78 14.29
N ILE A 977 -8.55 18.43 14.49
CA ILE A 977 -9.28 17.54 13.57
C ILE A 977 -9.53 18.26 12.24
N ARG A 978 -9.93 19.54 12.28
CA ARG A 978 -10.15 20.35 11.06
C ARG A 978 -8.86 20.51 10.27
N GLU A 979 -7.75 20.80 10.95
CA GLU A 979 -6.42 20.84 10.34
C GLU A 979 -6.03 19.49 9.72
N GLY A 980 -6.23 18.38 10.45
CA GLY A 980 -5.93 17.03 9.96
C GLY A 980 -6.80 16.58 8.77
N LEU A 981 -7.98 17.19 8.60
CA LEU A 981 -8.84 17.02 7.42
C LEU A 981 -8.43 17.97 6.27
N GLY A 982 -7.48 18.88 6.45
CA GLY A 982 -7.08 19.86 5.44
C GLY A 982 -8.10 21.00 5.25
N LEU A 983 -8.94 21.27 6.27
CA LEU A 983 -9.94 22.33 6.20
C LEU A 983 -9.30 23.70 6.48
N ALA A 984 -9.53 24.66 5.59
CA ALA A 984 -9.01 26.01 5.75
C ALA A 984 -9.62 26.72 6.99
N PRO A 985 -8.87 27.62 7.66
CA PRO A 985 -9.40 28.40 8.76
C PRO A 985 -10.66 29.19 8.36
N GLY A 986 -11.71 29.09 9.16
CA GLY A 986 -12.96 29.86 8.96
C GLY A 986 -13.98 29.25 7.97
N VAL A 987 -13.62 28.20 7.23
CA VAL A 987 -14.57 27.47 6.37
C VAL A 987 -15.63 26.77 7.20
N GLN A 988 -16.90 26.87 6.79
CA GLN A 988 -18.01 26.14 7.38
C GLN A 988 -18.07 24.70 6.87
N THR A 989 -18.62 23.79 7.67
CA THR A 989 -18.60 22.34 7.38
C THR A 989 -19.95 21.70 7.60
N ILE A 990 -20.35 20.88 6.63
CA ILE A 990 -21.59 20.10 6.68
C ILE A 990 -21.23 18.63 6.66
N LEU A 991 -21.69 17.87 7.66
CA LEU A 991 -21.55 16.42 7.67
C LEU A 991 -22.84 15.77 7.15
N TYR A 992 -22.75 15.07 6.02
CA TYR A 992 -23.84 14.23 5.53
C TYR A 992 -23.61 12.76 5.90
N ALA A 993 -24.46 12.22 6.77
CA ALA A 993 -24.35 10.86 7.31
C ALA A 993 -25.66 10.06 7.21
N PRO A 994 -26.02 9.57 6.01
CA PRO A 994 -27.27 8.85 5.78
C PRO A 994 -27.20 7.37 6.24
N THR A 995 -28.37 6.74 6.37
CA THR A 995 -28.49 5.30 6.58
C THR A 995 -28.39 4.54 5.24
N PHE A 996 -27.89 3.29 5.26
CA PHE A 996 -28.12 2.36 4.14
C PHE A 996 -29.60 1.91 4.05
N ARG A 997 -30.03 1.47 2.86
CA ARG A 997 -31.38 0.92 2.60
C ARG A 997 -31.33 -0.60 2.43
N ASP A 998 -32.29 -1.33 3.02
CA ASP A 998 -32.28 -2.80 3.08
C ASP A 998 -32.74 -3.46 1.76
N ASP A 999 -33.51 -2.75 0.95
CA ASP A 999 -34.04 -3.15 -0.37
C ASP A 999 -32.98 -3.06 -1.49
N ALA A 1000 -31.97 -2.19 -1.34
CA ALA A 1000 -30.83 -2.06 -2.27
C ALA A 1000 -29.78 -3.21 -2.14
N GLY A 1001 -30.22 -4.41 -1.79
CA GLY A 1001 -29.36 -5.55 -1.43
C GLY A 1001 -28.69 -6.23 -2.63
N THR A 1002 -27.35 -6.32 -2.61
CA THR A 1002 -26.56 -7.01 -3.67
C THR A 1002 -26.46 -8.54 -3.50
N GLY A 1003 -27.25 -9.14 -2.60
CA GLY A 1003 -27.23 -10.59 -2.30
C GLY A 1003 -26.03 -11.11 -1.49
N ARG A 1004 -25.11 -10.23 -1.06
CA ARG A 1004 -23.93 -10.59 -0.22
C ARG A 1004 -23.87 -9.87 1.13
N GLY A 1005 -24.99 -9.31 1.59
CA GLY A 1005 -25.06 -8.51 2.82
C GLY A 1005 -24.36 -7.16 2.70
N ARG A 1006 -24.30 -6.60 1.48
CA ARG A 1006 -23.89 -5.23 1.17
C ARG A 1006 -24.93 -4.57 0.29
N PHE A 1007 -24.98 -3.24 0.33
CA PHE A 1007 -26.03 -2.43 -0.30
C PHE A 1007 -25.43 -1.41 -1.27
N SER A 1008 -26.14 -1.07 -2.33
CA SER A 1008 -25.83 0.12 -3.14
C SER A 1008 -26.47 1.36 -2.52
N PHE A 1009 -25.86 2.53 -2.72
CA PHE A 1009 -26.42 3.81 -2.30
C PHE A 1009 -26.16 4.86 -3.37
N GLU A 1010 -27.21 5.51 -3.84
CA GLU A 1010 -27.14 6.64 -4.76
C GLU A 1010 -27.43 7.92 -3.98
N LEU A 1011 -26.69 8.99 -4.29
CA LEU A 1011 -26.87 10.26 -3.59
C LEU A 1011 -28.21 10.87 -4.03
N PRO A 1012 -29.11 11.20 -3.08
CA PRO A 1012 -30.42 11.79 -3.37
C PRO A 1012 -30.36 13.31 -3.61
N MET A 1013 -29.17 13.83 -3.94
CA MET A 1013 -28.91 15.26 -4.10
C MET A 1013 -27.79 15.47 -5.11
N ASP A 1014 -27.82 16.61 -5.78
CA ASP A 1014 -26.84 17.05 -6.74
C ASP A 1014 -25.66 17.75 -6.03
N LEU A 1015 -24.46 17.27 -6.29
CA LEU A 1015 -23.23 17.80 -5.70
C LEU A 1015 -22.81 19.12 -6.37
N GLU A 1016 -23.15 19.34 -7.63
CA GLU A 1016 -22.91 20.61 -8.33
C GLU A 1016 -23.85 21.71 -7.81
N GLU A 1017 -25.08 21.34 -7.43
CA GLU A 1017 -26.01 22.27 -6.82
C GLU A 1017 -25.52 22.77 -5.46
N PHE A 1018 -24.98 21.86 -4.64
CA PHE A 1018 -24.30 22.23 -3.40
C PHE A 1018 -23.19 23.25 -3.67
N ASP A 1019 -22.30 22.97 -4.62
CA ASP A 1019 -21.17 23.84 -4.94
C ASP A 1019 -21.63 25.24 -5.39
N ARG A 1020 -22.59 25.28 -6.31
CA ARG A 1020 -23.16 26.53 -6.84
C ARG A 1020 -23.74 27.41 -5.73
N ARG A 1021 -24.31 26.80 -4.70
CA ARG A 1021 -25.06 27.51 -3.66
C ARG A 1021 -24.21 27.99 -2.49
N PHE A 1022 -23.24 27.20 -2.06
CA PHE A 1022 -22.43 27.50 -0.87
C PHE A 1022 -21.00 27.96 -1.19
N GLY A 1023 -20.52 27.74 -2.41
CA GLY A 1023 -19.23 28.23 -2.88
C GLY A 1023 -18.03 27.71 -2.09
N ALA A 1024 -16.94 28.48 -2.07
CA ALA A 1024 -15.66 28.06 -1.50
C ALA A 1024 -15.60 28.11 0.04
N ASP A 1025 -16.56 28.77 0.69
CA ASP A 1025 -16.55 28.99 2.14
C ASP A 1025 -17.16 27.80 2.92
N THR A 1026 -17.68 26.79 2.21
CA THR A 1026 -18.35 25.63 2.83
C THR A 1026 -17.85 24.31 2.25
N VAL A 1027 -17.59 23.33 3.12
CA VAL A 1027 -17.16 21.98 2.74
C VAL A 1027 -18.20 20.93 3.13
N LEU A 1028 -18.51 20.03 2.21
CA LEU A 1028 -19.42 18.90 2.43
C LEU A 1028 -18.63 17.61 2.72
N LEU A 1029 -18.78 17.08 3.93
CA LEU A 1029 -18.19 15.83 4.39
C LEU A 1029 -19.19 14.68 4.19
N LEU A 1030 -18.89 13.76 3.28
CA LEU A 1030 -19.72 12.60 2.97
C LEU A 1030 -19.30 11.39 3.81
N ARG A 1031 -20.17 10.95 4.74
CA ARG A 1031 -19.94 9.80 5.63
C ARG A 1031 -20.90 8.66 5.34
N MET A 1032 -20.54 7.81 4.39
CA MET A 1032 -21.37 6.64 4.03
C MET A 1032 -21.23 5.49 5.01
N HIS A 1033 -22.31 4.73 5.15
CA HIS A 1033 -22.36 3.59 6.05
C HIS A 1033 -21.44 2.45 5.56
N VAL A 1034 -20.77 1.75 6.49
CA VAL A 1034 -19.80 0.67 6.21
C VAL A 1034 -20.36 -0.55 5.44
N LEU A 1035 -21.67 -0.61 5.22
CA LEU A 1035 -22.36 -1.65 4.46
C LEU A 1035 -22.65 -1.23 3.01
N VAL A 1036 -22.47 0.04 2.68
CA VAL A 1036 -22.50 0.55 1.30
C VAL A 1036 -21.30 -0.04 0.54
N SER A 1037 -21.53 -0.50 -0.68
CA SER A 1037 -20.56 -1.29 -1.46
C SER A 1037 -19.95 -0.57 -2.65
N ASN A 1038 -20.66 0.41 -3.20
CA ASN A 1038 -20.16 1.30 -4.22
C ASN A 1038 -19.38 2.45 -3.55
N ALA A 1039 -18.32 2.90 -4.22
CA ALA A 1039 -17.72 4.19 -3.91
C ALA A 1039 -18.67 5.28 -4.44
N ILE A 1040 -18.72 6.41 -3.74
CA ILE A 1040 -19.35 7.61 -4.30
C ILE A 1040 -18.39 8.17 -5.34
N THR A 1041 -18.92 8.56 -6.49
CA THR A 1041 -18.17 9.32 -7.49
C THR A 1041 -18.30 10.79 -7.16
N ILE A 1042 -17.17 11.45 -6.92
CA ILE A 1042 -17.08 12.91 -6.72
C ILE A 1042 -16.36 13.45 -7.96
N PRO A 1043 -16.93 14.42 -8.70
CA PRO A 1043 -16.25 15.09 -9.81
C PRO A 1043 -14.89 15.64 -9.38
N GLU A 1044 -13.89 15.58 -10.25
CA GLU A 1044 -12.50 15.96 -9.90
C GLU A 1044 -12.41 17.42 -9.48
N GLU A 1045 -13.15 18.30 -10.17
CA GLU A 1045 -13.27 19.72 -9.87
C GLU A 1045 -13.89 20.02 -8.49
N LEU A 1046 -14.62 19.08 -7.88
CA LEU A 1046 -15.29 19.27 -6.58
C LEU A 1046 -14.54 18.65 -5.40
N GLN A 1047 -13.40 17.97 -5.63
CA GLN A 1047 -12.68 17.26 -4.55
C GLN A 1047 -12.12 18.16 -3.45
N SER A 1048 -11.90 19.44 -3.73
CA SER A 1048 -11.50 20.45 -2.73
C SER A 1048 -12.65 20.87 -1.80
N ARG A 1049 -13.90 20.65 -2.22
CA ARG A 1049 -15.12 21.11 -1.53
C ARG A 1049 -15.97 19.97 -0.99
N ILE A 1050 -15.82 18.77 -1.54
CA ILE A 1050 -16.60 17.59 -1.19
C ILE A 1050 -15.66 16.46 -0.86
N MET A 1051 -15.71 16.00 0.38
CA MET A 1051 -14.75 15.03 0.91
C MET A 1051 -15.45 13.73 1.29
N ASP A 1052 -15.02 12.61 0.70
CA ASP A 1052 -15.42 11.28 1.19
C ASP A 1052 -14.66 10.94 2.48
N VAL A 1053 -15.33 11.15 3.61
CA VAL A 1053 -14.82 10.82 4.95
C VAL A 1053 -15.30 9.46 5.42
N SER A 1054 -15.84 8.58 4.57
CA SER A 1054 -16.36 7.25 4.93
C SER A 1054 -15.32 6.31 5.54
N SER A 1055 -14.04 6.54 5.25
CA SER A 1055 -12.92 5.75 5.79
C SER A 1055 -12.37 6.28 7.12
N TYR A 1056 -12.78 7.47 7.55
CA TYR A 1056 -12.34 8.08 8.81
C TYR A 1056 -12.67 7.18 10.01
N ALA A 1057 -11.75 7.00 10.95
CA ALA A 1057 -11.85 5.93 11.94
C ALA A 1057 -12.99 6.14 12.96
N ASP A 1058 -13.13 7.36 13.47
CA ASP A 1058 -14.04 7.71 14.55
C ASP A 1058 -14.98 8.85 14.14
N ILE A 1059 -16.29 8.59 14.15
CA ILE A 1059 -17.28 9.58 13.71
C ILE A 1059 -17.48 10.69 14.75
N GLN A 1060 -17.13 10.45 16.01
CA GLN A 1060 -17.21 11.46 17.07
C GLN A 1060 -16.29 12.67 16.78
N GLU A 1061 -15.13 12.42 16.19
CA GLU A 1061 -14.21 13.48 15.75
C GLU A 1061 -14.80 14.28 14.58
N LEU A 1062 -15.47 13.62 13.64
CA LEU A 1062 -16.18 14.30 12.55
C LEU A 1062 -17.34 15.16 13.06
N TYR A 1063 -18.00 14.79 14.16
CA TYR A 1063 -19.03 15.63 14.77
C TYR A 1063 -18.46 16.95 15.28
N LEU A 1064 -17.30 16.90 15.95
CA LEU A 1064 -16.60 18.12 16.39
C LEU A 1064 -16.20 18.99 15.22
N ALA A 1065 -15.75 18.40 14.12
CA ALA A 1065 -15.34 19.14 12.93
C ALA A 1065 -16.51 19.68 12.09
N ALA A 1066 -17.76 19.30 12.38
CA ALA A 1066 -18.94 19.64 11.58
C ALA A 1066 -19.82 20.71 12.24
N ASP A 1067 -20.15 21.76 11.50
CA ASP A 1067 -21.01 22.86 11.95
C ASP A 1067 -22.50 22.51 11.83
N VAL A 1068 -22.88 21.74 10.80
CA VAL A 1068 -24.24 21.22 10.58
C VAL A 1068 -24.21 19.71 10.30
N LEU A 1069 -25.16 18.96 10.86
CA LEU A 1069 -25.40 17.55 10.50
C LEU A 1069 -26.61 17.44 9.58
N ILE A 1070 -26.41 16.86 8.40
CA ILE A 1070 -27.49 16.32 7.55
C ILE A 1070 -27.54 14.81 7.76
N THR A 1071 -28.70 14.30 8.15
CA THR A 1071 -28.91 12.87 8.30
C THR A 1071 -30.33 12.49 7.92
N ASP A 1072 -30.67 11.21 8.06
CA ASP A 1072 -32.00 10.67 7.85
C ASP A 1072 -32.41 9.88 9.10
N TYR A 1073 -32.77 8.62 8.95
CA TYR A 1073 -33.09 7.69 10.01
C TYR A 1073 -31.86 7.14 10.75
N SER A 1074 -30.69 7.78 10.69
CA SER A 1074 -29.49 7.26 11.33
C SER A 1074 -29.50 7.58 12.83
N SER A 1075 -28.92 6.73 13.70
CA SER A 1075 -28.88 7.04 15.14
C SER A 1075 -27.87 8.12 15.53
N VAL A 1076 -27.14 8.68 14.56
CA VAL A 1076 -26.06 9.65 14.78
C VAL A 1076 -26.54 10.96 15.37
N PHE A 1077 -27.79 11.37 15.09
CA PHE A 1077 -28.33 12.63 15.64
C PHE A 1077 -28.50 12.58 17.15
N PHE A 1078 -28.67 11.40 17.77
CA PHE A 1078 -28.73 11.30 19.23
C PHE A 1078 -27.42 11.78 19.88
N ASP A 1079 -26.29 11.37 19.31
CA ASP A 1079 -24.97 11.75 19.81
C ASP A 1079 -24.63 13.19 19.42
N TYR A 1080 -24.86 13.56 18.16
CA TYR A 1080 -24.59 14.91 17.66
C TYR A 1080 -25.41 15.99 18.39
N SER A 1081 -26.59 15.63 18.91
CA SER A 1081 -27.42 16.53 19.72
C SER A 1081 -26.67 17.14 20.91
N LEU A 1082 -25.68 16.43 21.48
CA LEU A 1082 -24.86 16.90 22.60
C LEU A 1082 -24.09 18.19 22.29
N LEU A 1083 -23.72 18.41 21.03
CA LEU A 1083 -23.01 19.62 20.58
C LEU A 1083 -23.90 20.86 20.51
N ARG A 1084 -25.23 20.70 20.61
CA ARG A 1084 -26.22 21.79 20.45
C ARG A 1084 -26.11 22.51 19.09
N ARG A 1085 -25.60 21.81 18.09
CA ARG A 1085 -25.50 22.28 16.70
C ARG A 1085 -26.75 21.92 15.88
N PRO A 1086 -27.02 22.64 14.77
CA PRO A 1086 -28.15 22.37 13.89
C PRO A 1086 -28.12 20.94 13.30
N ILE A 1087 -29.31 20.35 13.16
CA ILE A 1087 -29.50 19.01 12.57
C ILE A 1087 -30.63 19.11 11.55
N VAL A 1088 -30.38 18.66 10.32
CA VAL A 1088 -31.38 18.62 9.25
C VAL A 1088 -31.66 17.16 8.88
N PHE A 1089 -32.93 16.76 8.89
CA PHE A 1089 -33.35 15.40 8.54
C PHE A 1089 -33.82 15.34 7.10
N TYR A 1090 -32.94 14.92 6.18
CA TYR A 1090 -33.30 14.71 4.78
C TYR A 1090 -33.94 13.34 4.56
N ALA A 1091 -35.26 13.30 4.61
CA ALA A 1091 -36.08 12.09 4.62
C ALA A 1091 -36.85 11.90 3.31
N TYR A 1092 -36.15 11.98 2.17
CA TYR A 1092 -36.69 11.87 0.80
C TYR A 1092 -37.51 10.59 0.51
N ASP A 1093 -37.39 9.57 1.36
CA ASP A 1093 -38.05 8.27 1.24
C ASP A 1093 -38.79 7.83 2.53
N LEU A 1094 -39.26 8.80 3.34
CA LEU A 1094 -39.83 8.55 4.67
C LEU A 1094 -40.97 7.54 4.68
N GLU A 1095 -41.92 7.68 3.77
CA GLU A 1095 -43.10 6.80 3.69
C GLU A 1095 -42.67 5.35 3.50
N ASN A 1096 -41.80 5.09 2.52
CA ASN A 1096 -41.29 3.74 2.25
C ASN A 1096 -40.47 3.20 3.44
N TYR A 1097 -39.64 4.04 4.06
CA TYR A 1097 -38.78 3.59 5.16
C TYR A 1097 -39.57 3.22 6.43
N ARG A 1098 -40.56 4.05 6.78
CA ARG A 1098 -41.41 3.85 7.96
C ARG A 1098 -42.30 2.63 7.79
N ASP A 1099 -42.98 2.55 6.64
CA ASP A 1099 -44.11 1.63 6.47
C ASP A 1099 -43.68 0.26 5.93
N ASN A 1100 -42.57 0.18 5.18
CA ASN A 1100 -42.16 -1.07 4.52
C ASN A 1100 -40.80 -1.63 5.00
N LEU A 1101 -39.90 -0.83 5.61
CA LEU A 1101 -38.54 -1.30 5.93
C LEU A 1101 -38.32 -1.70 7.38
N ARG A 1102 -38.47 -0.79 8.35
CA ARG A 1102 -38.08 -1.09 9.74
C ARG A 1102 -38.94 -0.51 10.87
N GLY A 1103 -39.87 0.41 10.61
CA GLY A 1103 -40.60 1.12 11.68
C GLY A 1103 -39.69 1.88 12.68
N PHE A 1104 -40.30 2.68 13.56
CA PHE A 1104 -39.58 3.51 14.55
C PHE A 1104 -40.15 3.37 15.96
N TYR A 1105 -39.28 3.39 16.96
CA TYR A 1105 -39.67 3.46 18.38
C TYR A 1105 -40.12 4.87 18.81
N LEU A 1106 -39.76 5.90 18.04
CA LEU A 1106 -40.14 7.31 18.25
C LEU A 1106 -41.15 7.74 17.19
N ASP A 1107 -42.01 8.69 17.52
CA ASP A 1107 -42.79 9.43 16.53
C ASP A 1107 -41.82 10.34 15.75
N TYR A 1108 -41.30 9.82 14.64
CA TYR A 1108 -40.30 10.49 13.81
C TYR A 1108 -40.76 11.87 13.33
N GLN A 1109 -42.06 12.11 13.15
CA GLN A 1109 -42.54 13.42 12.69
C GLN A 1109 -42.62 14.46 13.82
N LYS A 1110 -42.73 14.04 15.08
CA LYS A 1110 -42.97 14.95 16.22
C LYS A 1110 -41.81 15.06 17.20
N GLU A 1111 -40.92 14.08 17.24
CA GLU A 1111 -39.91 13.95 18.30
C GLU A 1111 -38.47 14.25 17.86
N MET A 1112 -38.26 14.74 16.62
CA MET A 1112 -36.93 14.99 16.07
C MET A 1112 -36.37 16.36 16.49
N PRO A 1113 -35.07 16.47 16.85
CA PRO A 1113 -34.43 17.69 17.32
C PRO A 1113 -33.98 18.64 16.19
N GLY A 1114 -34.70 18.62 15.06
CA GLY A 1114 -34.43 19.39 13.85
C GLY A 1114 -35.54 19.22 12.81
N PRO A 1115 -35.60 20.07 11.78
CA PRO A 1115 -36.59 19.98 10.71
C PRO A 1115 -36.42 18.73 9.84
N ILE A 1116 -37.53 18.22 9.35
CA ILE A 1116 -37.61 17.11 8.40
C ILE A 1116 -37.96 17.70 7.04
N VAL A 1117 -37.12 17.42 6.05
CA VAL A 1117 -37.25 17.90 4.67
C VAL A 1117 -37.26 16.71 3.73
N GLU A 1118 -38.08 16.78 2.68
CA GLU A 1118 -38.27 15.66 1.76
C GLU A 1118 -37.74 15.97 0.36
N THR A 1119 -37.54 17.25 0.05
CA THR A 1119 -37.01 17.71 -1.24
C THR A 1119 -35.62 18.32 -1.12
N GLU A 1120 -34.83 18.22 -2.20
CA GLU A 1120 -33.49 18.81 -2.27
C GLU A 1120 -33.51 20.33 -2.10
N THR A 1121 -34.52 21.03 -2.64
CA THR A 1121 -34.64 22.49 -2.48
C THR A 1121 -34.84 22.87 -1.01
N GLU A 1122 -35.75 22.20 -0.30
CA GLU A 1122 -35.97 22.42 1.13
C GLU A 1122 -34.73 22.09 1.96
N LEU A 1123 -33.98 21.06 1.57
CA LEU A 1123 -32.71 20.70 2.20
C LEU A 1123 -31.74 21.88 2.15
N TRP A 1124 -31.43 22.38 0.96
CA TRP A 1124 -30.43 23.45 0.82
C TRP A 1124 -30.90 24.79 1.40
N ASP A 1125 -32.19 25.12 1.29
CA ASP A 1125 -32.79 26.29 1.95
C ASP A 1125 -32.61 26.21 3.48
N THR A 1126 -32.86 25.04 4.07
CA THR A 1126 -32.76 24.83 5.52
C THR A 1126 -31.32 24.84 6.00
N VAL A 1127 -30.41 24.24 5.24
CA VAL A 1127 -28.97 24.24 5.55
C VAL A 1127 -28.40 25.65 5.50
N GLN A 1128 -28.79 26.45 4.51
CA GLN A 1128 -28.37 27.84 4.42
C GLN A 1128 -28.79 28.64 5.66
N ARG A 1129 -30.06 28.54 6.07
CA ARG A 1129 -30.57 29.18 7.30
C ARG A 1129 -29.81 28.73 8.54
N ALA A 1130 -29.47 27.44 8.62
CA ALA A 1130 -28.68 26.89 9.72
C ALA A 1130 -27.26 27.48 9.78
N LEU A 1131 -26.60 27.63 8.63
CA LEU A 1131 -25.26 28.22 8.52
C LEU A 1131 -25.26 29.73 8.81
N GLU A 1132 -26.37 30.42 8.53
CA GLU A 1132 -26.62 31.82 8.87
C GLU A 1132 -26.94 32.02 10.37
N GLY A 1133 -27.05 30.93 11.14
CA GLY A 1133 -27.29 30.94 12.58
C GLY A 1133 -28.77 31.09 12.98
N GLU A 1134 -29.71 30.86 12.05
CA GLU A 1134 -31.14 30.87 12.35
C GLU A 1134 -31.57 29.65 13.18
N ASP A 1135 -32.62 29.82 13.97
CA ASP A 1135 -33.35 28.69 14.56
C ASP A 1135 -34.19 27.99 13.47
N ILE A 1136 -33.75 26.79 13.10
CA ILE A 1136 -34.40 25.95 12.08
C ILE A 1136 -35.51 25.06 12.65
N GLY A 1137 -35.79 25.13 13.96
CA GLY A 1137 -36.88 24.40 14.62
C GLY A 1137 -36.53 22.96 15.03
N GLY A 1138 -37.53 22.24 15.54
CA GLY A 1138 -37.40 20.90 16.14
C GLY A 1138 -37.85 20.87 17.60
N VAL A 1139 -37.74 19.72 18.26
CA VAL A 1139 -37.99 19.63 19.71
C VAL A 1139 -36.89 20.31 20.52
N GLU A 1140 -37.24 20.78 21.72
CA GLU A 1140 -36.31 21.44 22.64
C GLU A 1140 -35.12 20.52 22.97
N ARG A 1141 -33.90 21.03 22.73
CA ARG A 1141 -32.67 20.23 22.71
C ARG A 1141 -32.29 19.68 24.07
N GLU A 1142 -32.47 20.43 25.15
CA GLU A 1142 -32.14 19.98 26.51
C GLU A 1142 -33.08 18.88 26.98
N SER A 1143 -34.37 18.98 26.66
CA SER A 1143 -35.38 17.95 26.93
C SER A 1143 -35.07 16.66 26.15
N PHE A 1144 -34.60 16.80 24.91
CA PHE A 1144 -34.14 15.68 24.11
C PHE A 1144 -32.91 15.00 24.74
N ILE A 1145 -31.88 15.77 25.10
CA ILE A 1145 -30.67 15.26 25.76
C ILE A 1145 -31.01 14.60 27.10
N ALA A 1146 -31.82 15.24 27.95
CA ALA A 1146 -32.22 14.71 29.26
C ALA A 1146 -32.96 13.36 29.15
N ARG A 1147 -33.68 13.13 28.06
CA ARG A 1147 -34.36 11.85 27.80
C ARG A 1147 -33.42 10.78 27.27
N PHE A 1148 -32.56 11.10 26.31
CA PHE A 1148 -31.81 10.10 25.54
C PHE A 1148 -30.35 9.92 25.96
N ALA A 1149 -29.72 10.94 26.53
CA ALA A 1149 -28.32 10.98 26.94
C ALA A 1149 -28.10 11.69 28.32
N PRO A 1150 -28.87 11.37 29.38
CA PRO A 1150 -28.79 12.06 30.67
C PRO A 1150 -27.45 11.90 31.41
N TYR A 1151 -26.62 10.94 31.00
CA TYR A 1151 -25.34 10.62 31.62
C TYR A 1151 -24.15 10.87 30.67
N ASP A 1152 -24.33 11.54 29.54
CA ASP A 1152 -23.24 11.85 28.60
C ASP A 1152 -22.66 13.23 28.93
N ASP A 1153 -21.93 13.31 30.05
CA ASP A 1153 -21.41 14.53 30.68
C ASP A 1153 -19.87 14.70 30.53
N GLY A 1154 -19.24 13.94 29.63
CA GLY A 1154 -17.78 13.93 29.48
C GLY A 1154 -17.04 12.98 30.42
N SER A 1155 -17.76 12.20 31.26
CA SER A 1155 -17.16 11.29 32.26
C SER A 1155 -17.67 9.84 32.19
N ALA A 1156 -18.29 9.42 31.08
CA ALA A 1156 -18.87 8.08 30.95
C ALA A 1156 -17.78 6.99 30.96
N SER A 1157 -16.66 7.22 30.28
CA SER A 1157 -15.51 6.30 30.27
C SER A 1157 -14.98 6.04 31.68
N ARG A 1158 -14.84 7.10 32.49
CA ARG A 1158 -14.40 7.00 33.89
C ARG A 1158 -15.38 6.17 34.72
N ARG A 1159 -16.68 6.47 34.64
CA ARG A 1159 -17.73 5.69 35.34
C ARG A 1159 -17.70 4.21 34.98
N VAL A 1160 -17.51 3.91 33.68
CA VAL A 1160 -17.40 2.52 33.19
C VAL A 1160 -16.15 1.84 33.74
N VAL A 1161 -14.99 2.51 33.71
CA VAL A 1161 -13.73 1.98 34.26
C VAL A 1161 -13.83 1.71 35.75
N GLU A 1162 -14.33 2.67 36.53
CA GLU A 1162 -14.50 2.52 37.99
C GLU A 1162 -15.43 1.36 38.36
N ARG A 1163 -16.53 1.19 37.61
CA ARG A 1163 -17.54 0.15 37.90
C ARG A 1163 -17.09 -1.26 37.52
N PHE A 1164 -16.48 -1.42 36.35
CA PHE A 1164 -16.22 -2.76 35.78
C PHE A 1164 -14.77 -3.19 35.90
N PHE A 1165 -13.85 -2.24 36.09
CA PHE A 1165 -12.42 -2.47 36.12
C PHE A 1165 -11.78 -1.90 37.40
N PRO A 1166 -12.33 -2.17 38.61
CA PRO A 1166 -11.80 -1.60 39.84
C PRO A 1166 -10.33 -1.95 40.04
N ARG A 1167 -9.55 -1.01 40.56
CA ARG A 1167 -8.15 -1.26 40.94
C ARG A 1167 -8.13 -2.28 42.08
N SER A 1168 -7.33 -3.32 41.91
CA SER A 1168 -7.04 -4.33 42.93
C SER A 1168 -6.16 -3.78 44.04
#